data_AF-A0A2Z4FPW2-F1
#
_entry.id   AF-A0A2Z4FPW2-F1
#
_cell.length_a   1.000
_cell.length_b   1.000
_cell.length_c   1.000
_cell.angle_alpha   90.00
_cell.angle_beta   90.00
_cell.angle_gamma   90.00
#
_symmetry.space_group_name_H-M   'P 1'
#
loop_
_entity.id
_entity.type
_entity.pdbx_description
1 polymer ?
#
loop_
_entity_poly.entity_id
_entity_poly.type
_entity_poly.pdbx_seq_one_letter_code
_entity_poly.pdbx_strand_id
1 'polypeptide(L)'
;MQRLKFPTSLMRSHLLKTYLWPTLCIALLSVSSLSACSDEADNSADKDVSSDVDPEGDAGDIGEDADTGPAACALQRDCGPAEICVDAVCVEAPACEGVDKWKSCLEAFTEISPDLARRASCDPDTLHCRAVCLLDDDCADDELCTDNGRCVAYDGDITGEHPGGDARAPLKAGVSNTLMNFPIGLSQGGYGSRMATNHGRYVESLSATDGIMEGMFARTFVLDNGERQLMFIRLPVVFPTMALHEAVSRKLQELTGKDWRESLVLTGTHTHSGPTRFWHLPGDAAVSLGSFGTDEFSQEVFGWMVETTVESAQAALDDLSPAKFGWEIVESFDNDDRIASDRWGGTPPFDDNRMLLFRIDDAQGTPRAVMVSFGSHGTVHSKNYFTNDVPGGIELGVERALAQEYGQFVPVFYLNENGGSMSPRGDHWGHESAERFEAVGHELAIRALPAIRDMDMKDDIALKGVTHRFPITYETIGYGPEEWKIGAIGKGSHNNVYNYGALNCLGSSEDDDPATYFTPPITEGCLPVHLLNHHRPASLFARSQISVLQLDELTMITLPGESTMELGWQVAREARDRYGVDPLKGWVMGYAQDHQFYLSPTNLRGELPVYPGISTPKAPDEYPDFAFSWLQGGYEAGLSVWGWKFGDFMVERAMEAVGTFAGADVEYAFNPIFPSQFSPVEQPKFPVDTSNAAQVGTVVTQPPATVARMTPIEFAWVGGDPGAEMPQAPKVALKKKVGAEFEPITSLNLRPYTNRQATMLTRMRNNGDNWEWVVYWEEIQNFELGTYRFEVEGHYMNAAGERTPYQVQSEAFEVVAVDDIAVTVDAESPLPVVRGVLGYAPGTQLSFDSTSDDRGKVSGNYRMRHPLVPLGQSAPLLADEDIDPSGVSVTITDSGSGVISFDASDITVTTALEAVNGRADVPVTRFEAEAPGAVIVPGTYQVEVSVTDAWGNTGSSTIEVTVD
;
A
#
# COMPACT_ATOMS: atom_id res chain seq x y z
N MET A 1 -2.60 -38.37 21.90
CA MET A 1 -3.19 -39.73 21.80
C MET A 1 -3.45 -40.05 20.34
N GLN A 2 -3.13 -41.28 19.92
CA GLN A 2 -3.42 -41.96 18.64
C GLN A 2 -3.07 -41.27 17.30
N ARG A 3 -1.90 -41.67 16.76
CA ARG A 3 -1.55 -41.63 15.33
C ARG A 3 -2.14 -42.84 14.62
N LEU A 4 -2.79 -42.64 13.48
CA LEU A 4 -3.17 -43.71 12.54
C LEU A 4 -2.26 -43.65 11.29
N LYS A 5 -1.66 -44.80 10.96
CA LYS A 5 -0.83 -45.09 9.77
C LYS A 5 -1.70 -45.65 8.65
N PHE A 6 -1.37 -45.36 7.39
CA PHE A 6 -1.59 -46.23 6.23
C PHE A 6 -0.51 -45.97 5.14
N PRO A 7 -0.26 -46.91 4.20
CA PRO A 7 1.09 -47.41 3.92
C PRO A 7 1.60 -47.16 2.50
N THR A 8 2.92 -47.21 2.36
CA THR A 8 3.70 -47.21 1.12
C THR A 8 3.75 -48.57 0.42
N SER A 9 3.45 -48.62 -0.89
CA SER A 9 4.03 -49.49 -1.95
C SER A 9 3.33 -49.11 -3.27
N LEU A 10 3.88 -48.97 -4.48
CA LEU A 10 4.99 -49.58 -5.24
C LEU A 10 5.13 -48.67 -6.49
N MET A 11 6.29 -48.15 -6.91
CA MET A 11 7.10 -48.75 -7.99
C MET A 11 8.41 -47.96 -8.18
N ARG A 12 9.47 -48.71 -8.48
CA ARG A 12 10.85 -48.26 -8.72
C ARG A 12 11.16 -48.14 -10.22
N SER A 13 12.07 -47.21 -10.51
CA SER A 13 12.94 -47.05 -11.70
C SER A 13 12.27 -46.40 -12.91
N HIS A 14 12.78 -45.30 -13.49
CA HIS A 14 14.17 -45.07 -13.91
C HIS A 14 14.77 -43.71 -13.48
N LEU A 15 16.09 -43.72 -13.31
CA LEU A 15 16.97 -42.61 -12.91
C LEU A 15 17.60 -41.90 -14.13
N LEU A 16 17.97 -40.64 -13.89
CA LEU A 16 18.95 -39.77 -14.58
C LEU A 16 18.45 -38.76 -15.64
N LYS A 17 18.17 -37.53 -15.17
CA LYS A 17 18.73 -36.24 -15.62
C LYS A 17 18.27 -35.14 -14.63
N THR A 18 19.10 -34.83 -13.64
CA THR A 18 19.88 -33.58 -13.44
C THR A 18 19.21 -32.58 -12.47
N TYR A 19 19.78 -32.61 -11.27
CA TYR A 19 19.61 -31.79 -10.06
C TYR A 19 19.44 -30.29 -10.29
N LEU A 20 18.25 -29.75 -10.02
CA LEU A 20 18.04 -28.32 -9.67
C LEU A 20 16.69 -28.05 -8.98
N TRP A 21 15.71 -28.96 -9.09
CA TRP A 21 14.36 -28.76 -8.57
C TRP A 21 14.09 -28.95 -7.07
N PRO A 22 14.71 -29.90 -6.32
CA PRO A 22 14.26 -30.16 -4.95
C PRO A 22 14.68 -29.07 -3.93
N THR A 23 15.70 -28.26 -4.23
CA THR A 23 16.14 -27.13 -3.38
C THR A 23 15.34 -25.85 -3.62
N LEU A 24 14.86 -25.62 -4.85
CA LEU A 24 13.98 -24.49 -5.16
C LEU A 24 12.60 -24.66 -4.50
N CYS A 25 12.09 -25.90 -4.46
CA CYS A 25 10.86 -26.21 -3.71
C CYS A 25 10.98 -25.95 -2.22
N ILE A 26 12.16 -26.10 -1.59
CA ILE A 26 12.31 -25.85 -0.13
C ILE A 26 12.32 -24.34 0.17
N ALA A 27 12.88 -23.50 -0.71
CA ALA A 27 12.80 -22.04 -0.61
C ALA A 27 11.40 -21.50 -0.96
N LEU A 28 10.66 -22.17 -1.85
CA LEU A 28 9.25 -21.87 -2.14
C LEU A 28 8.28 -22.39 -1.05
N LEU A 29 8.66 -23.45 -0.32
CA LEU A 29 7.88 -24.03 0.78
C LEU A 29 7.89 -23.17 2.05
N SER A 30 8.94 -22.38 2.30
CA SER A 30 8.98 -21.43 3.43
C SER A 30 8.12 -20.19 3.21
N VAL A 31 7.72 -19.90 1.97
CA VAL A 31 6.80 -18.80 1.63
C VAL A 31 5.33 -19.27 1.64
N SER A 32 5.07 -20.58 1.69
CA SER A 32 3.73 -21.16 1.46
C SER A 32 3.11 -21.86 2.67
N SER A 33 3.68 -21.76 3.87
CA SER A 33 3.06 -22.33 5.07
C SER A 33 2.07 -21.38 5.74
N LEU A 34 0.94 -21.12 5.08
CA LEU A 34 -0.39 -20.95 5.68
C LEU A 34 -1.48 -21.14 4.60
N SER A 35 -2.30 -22.17 4.83
CA SER A 35 -3.55 -22.57 4.15
C SER A 35 -3.49 -23.59 2.99
N ALA A 36 -4.43 -24.52 3.13
CA ALA A 36 -4.60 -25.82 2.50
C ALA A 36 -5.29 -25.82 1.12
N CYS A 37 -4.92 -26.84 0.34
CA CYS A 37 -5.71 -27.61 -0.63
C CYS A 37 -6.33 -26.92 -1.87
N SER A 38 -5.80 -27.26 -3.05
CA SER A 38 -6.62 -27.59 -4.23
C SER A 38 -5.85 -28.45 -5.24
N ASP A 39 -6.59 -29.35 -5.89
CA ASP A 39 -6.15 -30.51 -6.67
C ASP A 39 -5.58 -30.22 -8.07
N GLU A 40 -4.78 -31.18 -8.56
CA GLU A 40 -4.18 -31.27 -9.89
C GLU A 40 -5.21 -31.46 -11.03
N ALA A 41 -4.91 -30.89 -12.19
CA ALA A 41 -5.47 -31.35 -13.47
C ALA A 41 -4.36 -31.46 -14.54
N ASP A 42 -4.16 -32.71 -14.95
CA ASP A 42 -3.35 -33.19 -16.07
C ASP A 42 -3.99 -32.82 -17.42
N ASN A 43 -3.19 -32.46 -18.43
CA ASN A 43 -3.26 -33.11 -19.75
C ASN A 43 -2.18 -32.61 -20.72
N SER A 44 -1.36 -33.59 -21.11
CA SER A 44 -0.48 -33.64 -22.28
C SER A 44 -1.17 -33.37 -23.64
N ALA A 45 -0.40 -32.83 -24.60
CA ALA A 45 -0.43 -33.27 -26.00
C ALA A 45 0.80 -32.77 -26.78
N ASP A 46 1.70 -33.70 -27.12
CA ASP A 46 2.71 -33.60 -28.18
C ASP A 46 2.07 -33.44 -29.57
N LYS A 47 2.76 -32.72 -30.48
CA LYS A 47 3.32 -33.33 -31.72
C LYS A 47 4.09 -32.36 -32.62
N ASP A 48 5.31 -32.81 -32.93
CA ASP A 48 6.17 -32.60 -34.11
C ASP A 48 5.49 -32.13 -35.41
N VAL A 49 6.18 -31.23 -36.14
CA VAL A 49 6.46 -31.38 -37.58
C VAL A 49 7.85 -30.79 -37.91
N SER A 50 8.59 -31.55 -38.71
CA SER A 50 9.98 -31.38 -39.12
C SER A 50 10.25 -30.34 -40.21
N SER A 51 11.56 -30.09 -40.36
CA SER A 51 12.33 -29.41 -41.41
C SER A 51 11.90 -29.64 -42.87
N ASP A 52 12.20 -28.64 -43.73
CA ASP A 52 13.22 -28.74 -44.80
C ASP A 52 13.34 -27.41 -45.61
N VAL A 53 14.53 -26.78 -45.54
CA VAL A 53 15.47 -26.36 -46.63
C VAL A 53 14.88 -26.07 -48.04
N ASP A 54 15.13 -24.94 -48.74
CA ASP A 54 16.41 -24.42 -49.28
C ASP A 54 16.27 -22.92 -49.75
N PRO A 55 17.39 -22.19 -49.98
CA PRO A 55 17.44 -20.75 -50.26
C PRO A 55 17.72 -20.42 -51.74
N GLU A 56 17.31 -19.21 -52.18
CA GLU A 56 17.90 -18.55 -53.35
C GLU A 56 18.16 -17.08 -53.04
N GLY A 57 19.34 -16.61 -53.43
CA GLY A 57 19.95 -15.38 -52.96
C GLY A 57 19.73 -14.16 -53.84
N ASP A 58 20.31 -13.04 -53.39
CA ASP A 58 20.92 -12.06 -54.28
C ASP A 58 22.09 -11.38 -53.56
N ALA A 59 23.21 -11.30 -54.27
CA ALA A 59 24.50 -10.86 -53.76
C ALA A 59 24.72 -9.39 -54.13
N GLY A 60 24.80 -8.52 -53.13
CA GLY A 60 25.17 -7.11 -53.28
C GLY A 60 26.54 -6.82 -52.65
N ASP A 61 27.51 -6.52 -53.51
CA ASP A 61 28.77 -5.79 -53.35
C ASP A 61 29.28 -5.50 -51.92
N ILE A 62 30.37 -6.20 -51.54
CA ILE A 62 31.17 -5.90 -50.34
C ILE A 62 32.36 -5.07 -50.78
N GLY A 63 32.41 -3.80 -50.35
CA GLY A 63 33.60 -2.95 -50.47
C GLY A 63 34.73 -3.49 -49.58
N GLU A 64 35.96 -3.41 -50.08
CA GLU A 64 37.18 -3.77 -49.34
C GLU A 64 37.33 -2.87 -48.10
N ASP A 65 37.10 -3.43 -46.91
CA ASP A 65 37.48 -2.81 -45.64
C ASP A 65 39.00 -2.79 -45.52
N ALA A 66 39.55 -1.58 -45.39
CA ALA A 66 40.92 -1.39 -44.96
C ALA A 66 41.02 -1.80 -43.49
N ASP A 67 41.77 -2.87 -43.22
CA ASP A 67 42.17 -3.32 -41.88
C ASP A 67 43.03 -2.24 -41.20
N THR A 68 42.35 -1.23 -40.63
CA THR A 68 42.92 -0.37 -39.59
C THR A 68 42.90 -1.22 -38.34
N GLY A 69 44.06 -1.66 -37.86
CA GLY A 69 44.18 -2.55 -36.69
C GLY A 69 43.37 -2.10 -35.47
N PRO A 70 43.28 -2.94 -34.43
CA PRO A 70 42.23 -2.87 -33.42
C PRO A 70 42.12 -1.48 -32.78
N ALA A 71 40.88 -1.00 -32.63
CA ALA A 71 40.59 0.32 -32.10
C ALA A 71 41.18 0.47 -30.68
N ALA A 72 41.71 1.64 -30.35
CA ALA A 72 42.15 1.93 -29.00
C ALA A 72 40.95 2.22 -28.10
N CYS A 73 41.04 1.83 -26.82
CA CYS A 73 40.00 2.06 -25.82
C CYS A 73 40.58 2.53 -24.50
N ALA A 74 39.83 3.34 -23.76
CA ALA A 74 40.05 3.68 -22.36
C ALA A 74 39.05 2.96 -21.45
N LEU A 75 37.82 2.75 -21.93
CA LEU A 75 36.71 2.09 -21.24
C LEU A 75 36.17 0.94 -22.08
N GLN A 76 35.44 0.02 -21.45
CA GLN A 76 34.85 -1.16 -22.13
C GLN A 76 33.91 -0.77 -23.27
N ARG A 77 33.20 0.35 -23.12
CA ARG A 77 32.26 0.89 -24.12
C ARG A 77 32.90 1.59 -25.32
N ASP A 78 34.22 1.85 -25.30
CA ASP A 78 34.92 2.38 -26.49
C ASP A 78 35.07 1.31 -27.58
N CYS A 79 34.77 0.06 -27.23
CA CYS A 79 34.80 -1.09 -28.12
C CYS A 79 33.42 -1.40 -28.68
N GLY A 80 33.40 -2.03 -29.85
CA GLY A 80 32.16 -2.41 -30.51
C GLY A 80 31.29 -3.36 -29.67
N PRO A 81 30.02 -3.57 -30.03
CA PRO A 81 29.06 -4.36 -29.24
C PRO A 81 29.44 -5.84 -29.00
N ALA A 82 30.40 -6.37 -29.75
CA ALA A 82 30.97 -7.71 -29.63
C ALA A 82 32.47 -7.69 -29.31
N GLU A 83 32.95 -6.59 -28.73
CA GLU A 83 34.34 -6.38 -28.36
C GLU A 83 34.46 -5.94 -26.90
N ILE A 84 35.65 -6.13 -26.32
CA ILE A 84 35.99 -5.75 -24.95
C ILE A 84 37.31 -4.99 -24.94
N CYS A 85 37.45 -4.05 -24.01
CA CYS A 85 38.67 -3.29 -23.85
C CYS A 85 39.69 -4.06 -23.02
N VAL A 86 40.79 -4.47 -23.63
CA VAL A 86 41.89 -5.20 -22.96
C VAL A 86 43.19 -4.46 -23.25
N ASP A 87 43.90 -4.06 -22.20
CA ASP A 87 45.17 -3.32 -22.31
C ASP A 87 45.12 -2.11 -23.26
N ALA A 88 44.03 -1.35 -23.19
CA ALA A 88 43.72 -0.18 -24.00
C ALA A 88 43.50 -0.44 -25.51
N VAL A 89 43.16 -1.68 -25.86
CA VAL A 89 42.84 -2.11 -27.23
C VAL A 89 41.53 -2.91 -27.24
N CYS A 90 40.66 -2.65 -28.21
CA CYS A 90 39.45 -3.40 -28.44
C CYS A 90 39.77 -4.75 -29.09
N VAL A 91 39.34 -5.82 -28.43
CA VAL A 91 39.48 -7.19 -28.91
C VAL A 91 38.13 -7.87 -28.95
N GLU A 92 37.95 -8.83 -29.84
CA GLU A 92 36.73 -9.61 -29.95
C GLU A 92 36.37 -10.26 -28.59
N ALA A 93 35.14 -10.04 -28.16
CA ALA A 93 34.63 -10.60 -26.93
C ALA A 93 34.35 -12.10 -27.09
N PRO A 94 34.49 -12.90 -26.03
CA PRO A 94 34.04 -14.29 -26.06
C PRO A 94 32.54 -14.39 -26.36
N ALA A 95 32.14 -15.26 -27.27
CA ALA A 95 30.73 -15.56 -27.51
C ALA A 95 30.08 -16.25 -26.30
N CYS A 96 28.79 -16.00 -26.09
CA CYS A 96 27.96 -16.62 -25.07
C CYS A 96 26.61 -17.04 -25.65
N GLU A 97 26.07 -18.18 -25.22
CA GLU A 97 24.88 -18.78 -25.84
C GLU A 97 23.54 -18.18 -25.32
N GLY A 98 23.59 -17.23 -24.38
CA GLY A 98 22.42 -16.60 -23.76
C GLY A 98 22.70 -16.03 -22.37
N VAL A 99 21.80 -15.17 -21.87
CA VAL A 99 21.95 -14.51 -20.55
C VAL A 99 22.08 -15.53 -19.41
N ASP A 100 21.33 -16.64 -19.45
CA ASP A 100 21.39 -17.71 -18.46
C ASP A 100 22.72 -18.50 -18.46
N LYS A 101 23.57 -18.29 -19.48
CA LYS A 101 24.92 -18.87 -19.62
C LYS A 101 26.05 -17.93 -19.22
N TRP A 102 25.77 -16.86 -18.48
CA TRP A 102 26.72 -15.84 -18.03
C TRP A 102 28.02 -16.37 -17.36
N LYS A 103 28.03 -17.60 -16.82
CA LYS A 103 29.22 -18.20 -16.19
C LYS A 103 30.42 -18.34 -17.13
N SER A 104 30.19 -18.60 -18.43
CA SER A 104 31.30 -18.65 -19.40
C SER A 104 31.96 -17.28 -19.56
N CYS A 105 31.18 -16.20 -19.47
CA CYS A 105 31.70 -14.84 -19.48
C CYS A 105 32.53 -14.55 -18.23
N LEU A 106 32.06 -14.98 -17.05
CA LEU A 106 32.84 -14.86 -15.84
C LEU A 106 34.20 -15.58 -15.94
N GLU A 107 34.21 -16.82 -16.44
CA GLU A 107 35.44 -17.60 -16.62
C GLU A 107 36.41 -16.89 -17.56
N ALA A 108 35.93 -16.42 -18.72
CA ALA A 108 36.76 -15.73 -19.69
C ALA A 108 37.33 -14.41 -19.16
N PHE A 109 36.51 -13.60 -18.48
CA PHE A 109 36.97 -12.34 -17.91
C PHE A 109 37.89 -12.51 -16.70
N THR A 110 37.80 -13.64 -15.97
CA THR A 110 38.71 -13.93 -14.84
C THR A 110 40.16 -14.06 -15.31
N GLU A 111 40.39 -14.52 -16.55
CA GLU A 111 41.73 -14.59 -17.14
C GLU A 111 42.28 -13.21 -17.54
N ILE A 112 41.39 -12.22 -17.72
CA ILE A 112 41.72 -10.85 -18.15
C ILE A 112 41.91 -9.92 -16.94
N SER A 113 40.86 -9.77 -16.12
CA SER A 113 40.85 -8.87 -14.97
C SER A 113 39.82 -9.33 -13.94
N PRO A 114 40.22 -9.53 -12.66
CA PRO A 114 39.29 -9.84 -11.58
C PRO A 114 38.17 -8.82 -11.39
N ASP A 115 38.41 -7.54 -11.67
CA ASP A 115 37.40 -6.48 -11.57
C ASP A 115 36.33 -6.63 -12.66
N LEU A 116 36.77 -6.78 -13.91
CA LEU A 116 35.85 -6.98 -15.03
C LEU A 116 35.08 -8.29 -14.89
N ALA A 117 35.69 -9.34 -14.33
CA ALA A 117 35.03 -10.60 -14.03
C ALA A 117 33.83 -10.42 -13.09
N ARG A 118 33.92 -9.58 -12.04
CA ARG A 118 32.78 -9.30 -11.14
C ARG A 118 31.55 -8.76 -11.87
N ARG A 119 31.77 -8.12 -13.01
CA ARG A 119 30.76 -7.47 -13.83
C ARG A 119 30.58 -8.16 -15.19
N ALA A 120 31.07 -9.39 -15.36
CA ALA A 120 30.95 -10.08 -16.64
C ALA A 120 29.55 -10.68 -16.80
N SER A 121 28.85 -10.36 -17.88
CA SER A 121 27.56 -10.96 -18.24
C SER A 121 27.51 -11.25 -19.73
N CYS A 122 26.59 -12.12 -20.14
CA CYS A 122 26.23 -12.24 -21.55
C CYS A 122 25.29 -11.09 -21.95
N ASP A 123 25.56 -10.44 -23.08
CA ASP A 123 24.65 -9.45 -23.64
C ASP A 123 23.50 -10.14 -24.40
N PRO A 124 22.22 -9.81 -24.11
CA PRO A 124 21.09 -10.45 -24.76
C PRO A 124 20.94 -10.11 -26.26
N ASP A 125 21.48 -8.97 -26.69
CA ASP A 125 21.34 -8.47 -28.06
C ASP A 125 22.46 -8.98 -28.96
N THR A 126 23.69 -9.06 -28.44
CA THR A 126 24.87 -9.46 -29.25
C THR A 126 25.29 -10.90 -29.05
N LEU A 127 24.85 -11.57 -27.98
CA LEU A 127 25.31 -12.91 -27.60
C LEU A 127 26.83 -13.00 -27.42
N HIS A 128 27.44 -11.90 -26.97
CA HIS A 128 28.84 -11.83 -26.59
C HIS A 128 28.99 -11.36 -25.14
N CYS A 129 30.08 -11.78 -24.51
CA CYS A 129 30.39 -11.42 -23.14
C CYS A 129 30.79 -9.96 -23.03
N ARG A 130 30.21 -9.26 -22.06
CA ARG A 130 30.51 -7.85 -21.78
C ARG A 130 30.78 -7.63 -20.29
N ALA A 131 31.52 -6.58 -19.98
CA ALA A 131 31.54 -6.02 -18.63
C ALA A 131 30.36 -5.03 -18.49
N VAL A 132 29.43 -5.31 -17.59
CA VAL A 132 28.32 -4.42 -17.27
C VAL A 132 28.79 -3.29 -16.36
N CYS A 133 28.14 -2.14 -16.40
CA CYS A 133 28.35 -1.11 -15.39
C CYS A 133 27.65 -1.50 -14.08
N LEU A 134 28.15 -1.00 -12.95
CA LEU A 134 27.47 -1.04 -11.65
C LEU A 134 27.32 0.37 -11.05
N LEU A 135 28.29 1.24 -11.34
CA LEU A 135 28.35 2.64 -10.92
C LEU A 135 28.30 3.57 -12.13
N ASP A 136 27.92 4.83 -11.93
CA ASP A 136 28.04 5.84 -12.99
C ASP A 136 29.51 6.06 -13.40
N ASP A 137 30.45 5.89 -12.46
CA ASP A 137 31.90 5.94 -12.71
C ASP A 137 32.42 4.81 -13.65
N ASP A 138 31.60 3.79 -13.94
CA ASP A 138 31.92 2.79 -14.98
C ASP A 138 31.57 3.29 -16.40
N CYS A 139 30.86 4.42 -16.51
CA CYS A 139 30.33 5.00 -17.74
C CYS A 139 31.04 6.32 -18.12
N ALA A 140 30.57 7.03 -19.15
CA ALA A 140 31.03 8.41 -19.40
C ALA A 140 30.60 9.35 -18.30
N ASP A 141 31.31 10.47 -18.20
CA ASP A 141 30.91 11.65 -17.43
C ASP A 141 29.46 12.12 -17.73
N ASP A 142 28.90 11.90 -18.92
CA ASP A 142 27.52 12.25 -19.32
C ASP A 142 26.56 11.05 -19.42
N GLU A 143 26.96 9.89 -18.90
CA GLU A 143 26.17 8.67 -18.87
C GLU A 143 25.92 8.19 -17.44
N LEU A 144 24.79 7.50 -17.24
CA LEU A 144 24.48 6.78 -16.01
C LEU A 144 24.44 5.28 -16.24
N CYS A 145 24.71 4.51 -15.18
CA CYS A 145 24.55 3.07 -15.18
C CYS A 145 23.11 2.64 -14.85
N THR A 146 22.39 2.15 -15.86
CA THR A 146 20.99 1.74 -15.72
C THR A 146 20.66 0.51 -16.57
N ASP A 147 19.39 0.19 -16.80
CA ASP A 147 18.91 -0.87 -17.72
C ASP A 147 19.66 -2.21 -17.58
N ASN A 148 19.77 -2.68 -16.34
CA ASN A 148 20.47 -3.92 -15.99
C ASN A 148 21.97 -3.91 -16.35
N GLY A 149 22.65 -2.78 -16.08
CA GLY A 149 24.10 -2.64 -16.21
C GLY A 149 24.56 -2.17 -17.59
N ARG A 150 23.75 -1.33 -18.25
CA ARG A 150 24.07 -0.59 -19.47
C ARG A 150 24.37 0.87 -19.12
N CYS A 151 25.42 1.41 -19.73
CA CYS A 151 25.64 2.84 -19.73
C CYS A 151 24.69 3.49 -20.72
N VAL A 152 23.94 4.48 -20.26
CA VAL A 152 22.95 5.23 -21.05
C VAL A 152 23.21 6.70 -20.85
N ALA A 153 23.08 7.52 -21.90
CA ALA A 153 23.21 8.96 -21.78
C ALA A 153 22.17 9.50 -20.79
N TYR A 154 22.63 10.28 -19.81
CA TYR A 154 21.71 11.04 -18.97
C TYR A 154 21.21 12.25 -19.76
N ASP A 155 19.94 12.24 -20.15
CA ASP A 155 19.35 13.29 -20.98
C ASP A 155 18.70 14.42 -20.16
N GLY A 156 19.01 14.49 -18.86
CA GLY A 156 18.47 15.49 -17.94
C GLY A 156 19.36 16.69 -17.78
N ASP A 157 18.74 17.79 -17.37
CA ASP A 157 19.45 19.01 -17.01
C ASP A 157 19.33 19.25 -15.51
N ILE A 158 20.46 19.21 -14.80
CA ILE A 158 20.53 19.49 -13.36
C ILE A 158 21.01 20.93 -13.20
N THR A 159 20.06 21.87 -13.23
CA THR A 159 20.39 23.30 -13.14
C THR A 159 20.75 23.72 -11.71
N GLY A 160 20.27 22.98 -10.70
CA GLY A 160 20.35 23.36 -9.30
C GLY A 160 19.52 24.60 -8.93
N GLU A 161 18.79 25.18 -9.89
CA GLU A 161 17.96 26.37 -9.67
C GLU A 161 16.61 25.94 -9.09
N HIS A 162 16.51 25.92 -7.77
CA HIS A 162 15.30 25.52 -7.07
C HIS A 162 14.09 26.41 -7.39
N PRO A 163 12.86 25.89 -7.25
CA PRO A 163 11.65 26.69 -7.32
C PRO A 163 11.55 27.69 -6.15
N GLY A 164 10.93 28.84 -6.43
CA GLY A 164 10.97 30.05 -5.60
C GLY A 164 11.55 31.26 -6.34
N GLY A 165 11.48 32.42 -5.70
CA GLY A 165 12.07 33.67 -6.17
C GLY A 165 13.23 34.15 -5.29
N ASP A 166 13.58 35.42 -5.41
CA ASP A 166 14.78 35.98 -4.74
C ASP A 166 14.52 36.48 -3.31
N ALA A 167 13.27 36.45 -2.83
CA ALA A 167 12.92 37.09 -1.56
C ALA A 167 11.75 36.39 -0.84
N ARG A 168 11.90 36.29 0.48
CA ARG A 168 10.86 35.86 1.42
C ARG A 168 9.58 36.69 1.31
N ALA A 169 8.44 36.01 1.31
CA ALA A 169 7.10 36.58 1.26
C ALA A 169 6.14 35.78 2.18
N PRO A 170 4.95 36.32 2.50
CA PRO A 170 3.92 35.55 3.18
C PRO A 170 3.59 34.25 2.42
N LEU A 171 3.38 33.19 3.18
CA LEU A 171 3.18 31.84 2.71
C LEU A 171 2.01 31.77 1.73
N LYS A 172 2.23 31.07 0.63
CA LYS A 172 1.18 30.49 -0.19
C LYS A 172 1.21 28.99 -0.08
N ALA A 173 0.04 28.39 -0.25
CA ALA A 173 -0.09 26.95 -0.39
C ALA A 173 -1.08 26.61 -1.50
N GLY A 174 -0.82 25.49 -2.16
CA GLY A 174 -1.70 24.90 -3.15
C GLY A 174 -1.93 23.43 -2.85
N VAL A 175 -3.14 22.94 -3.08
CA VAL A 175 -3.58 21.59 -2.69
C VAL A 175 -4.34 20.94 -3.85
N SER A 176 -4.08 19.66 -4.12
CA SER A 176 -4.81 18.88 -5.11
C SER A 176 -5.19 17.48 -4.60
N ASN A 177 -6.23 16.92 -5.22
CA ASN A 177 -6.74 15.58 -4.97
C ASN A 177 -7.18 14.97 -6.31
N THR A 178 -6.24 14.39 -7.03
CA THR A 178 -6.38 13.96 -8.43
C THR A 178 -6.60 12.46 -8.52
N LEU A 179 -7.68 12.05 -9.19
CA LEU A 179 -8.00 10.62 -9.38
C LEU A 179 -6.97 9.96 -10.29
N MET A 180 -6.40 8.84 -9.86
CA MET A 180 -5.36 8.16 -10.64
C MET A 180 -5.91 7.44 -11.88
N ASN A 181 -5.15 7.47 -12.97
CA ASN A 181 -5.53 6.84 -14.23
C ASN A 181 -4.92 5.44 -14.38
N PHE A 182 -5.75 4.41 -14.24
CA PHE A 182 -5.41 3.01 -14.52
C PHE A 182 -6.71 2.18 -14.64
N PRO A 183 -6.72 1.00 -15.28
CA PRO A 183 -7.92 0.16 -15.34
C PRO A 183 -7.99 -0.85 -14.19
N ILE A 184 -9.19 -1.30 -13.82
CA ILE A 184 -9.34 -2.58 -13.10
C ILE A 184 -8.83 -3.72 -13.98
N GLY A 185 -8.23 -4.73 -13.35
CA GLY A 185 -7.57 -5.86 -14.00
C GLY A 185 -6.05 -5.78 -13.91
N LEU A 186 -5.47 -4.62 -13.59
CA LEU A 186 -4.07 -4.53 -13.19
C LEU A 186 -3.83 -5.30 -11.88
N SER A 187 -2.58 -5.72 -11.68
CA SER A 187 -2.12 -6.36 -10.46
C SER A 187 -1.94 -5.37 -9.30
N GLN A 188 -1.88 -5.92 -8.09
CA GLN A 188 -1.63 -5.18 -6.85
C GLN A 188 -0.25 -5.49 -6.29
N GLY A 189 0.52 -4.47 -5.96
CA GLY A 189 1.86 -4.64 -5.38
C GLY A 189 1.87 -5.00 -3.90
N GLY A 190 2.90 -5.70 -3.43
CA GLY A 190 3.16 -6.01 -2.02
C GLY A 190 3.16 -7.51 -1.70
N TYR A 191 2.04 -8.20 -1.88
CA TYR A 191 1.92 -9.61 -1.49
C TYR A 191 2.43 -10.61 -2.53
N GLY A 192 3.52 -11.31 -2.21
CA GLY A 192 3.99 -12.44 -3.01
C GLY A 192 3.03 -13.63 -3.08
N SER A 193 2.10 -13.73 -2.12
CA SER A 193 1.05 -14.77 -2.10
C SER A 193 0.02 -14.61 -3.22
N ARG A 194 -0.02 -13.47 -3.91
CA ARG A 194 -0.88 -13.24 -5.09
C ARG A 194 -0.26 -13.75 -6.39
N MET A 195 0.93 -14.37 -6.33
CA MET A 195 1.62 -14.92 -7.51
C MET A 195 0.69 -15.84 -8.30
N ALA A 196 0.43 -15.45 -9.54
CA ALA A 196 -0.38 -16.20 -10.47
C ALA A 196 0.03 -15.84 -11.90
N THR A 197 0.51 -16.83 -12.66
CA THR A 197 1.01 -16.59 -14.00
C THR A 197 -0.14 -16.32 -14.98
N ASN A 198 -0.09 -15.19 -15.68
CA ASN A 198 -1.04 -14.77 -16.71
C ASN A 198 -2.52 -14.89 -16.27
N HIS A 199 -2.81 -14.55 -15.01
CA HIS A 199 -4.15 -14.69 -14.42
C HIS A 199 -5.19 -13.70 -14.97
N GLY A 200 -4.76 -12.74 -15.79
CA GLY A 200 -5.59 -11.79 -16.49
C GLY A 200 -4.82 -11.14 -17.63
N ARG A 201 -5.50 -10.37 -18.47
CA ARG A 201 -4.92 -9.75 -19.67
C ARG A 201 -3.93 -8.60 -19.41
N TYR A 202 -3.92 -8.09 -18.17
CA TYR A 202 -3.15 -6.92 -17.75
C TYR A 202 -2.06 -7.26 -16.73
N VAL A 203 -1.80 -8.55 -16.53
CA VAL A 203 -0.86 -9.07 -15.53
C VAL A 203 -0.04 -10.21 -16.12
N GLU A 204 1.15 -10.43 -15.58
CA GLU A 204 2.06 -11.48 -16.04
C GLU A 204 2.38 -12.48 -14.92
N SER A 205 2.73 -12.02 -13.73
CA SER A 205 3.12 -12.86 -12.59
C SER A 205 2.26 -12.71 -11.33
N LEU A 206 1.34 -11.76 -11.28
CA LEU A 206 0.39 -11.59 -10.17
C LEU A 206 -1.06 -11.78 -10.61
N SER A 207 -1.94 -12.03 -9.62
CA SER A 207 -3.38 -12.04 -9.84
C SER A 207 -3.90 -10.66 -10.26
N ALA A 208 -4.73 -10.64 -11.30
CA ALA A 208 -5.50 -9.46 -11.70
C ALA A 208 -6.52 -9.05 -10.64
N THR A 209 -6.79 -7.76 -10.52
CA THR A 209 -7.92 -7.24 -9.73
C THR A 209 -9.26 -7.49 -10.40
N ASP A 210 -10.27 -7.79 -9.58
CA ASP A 210 -11.65 -8.02 -10.01
C ASP A 210 -12.54 -6.78 -9.78
N GLY A 211 -12.08 -5.83 -8.95
CA GLY A 211 -12.80 -4.60 -8.64
C GLY A 211 -12.01 -3.60 -7.81
N ILE A 212 -12.72 -2.59 -7.31
CA ILE A 212 -12.22 -1.49 -6.49
C ILE A 212 -13.23 -1.15 -5.39
N MET A 213 -12.74 -0.92 -4.18
CA MET A 213 -13.54 -0.58 -2.99
C MET A 213 -13.80 0.92 -2.84
N GLU A 214 -12.85 1.74 -3.29
CA GLU A 214 -12.93 3.20 -3.31
C GLU A 214 -11.89 3.81 -4.25
N GLY A 215 -12.08 5.07 -4.64
CA GLY A 215 -11.20 5.73 -5.61
C GLY A 215 -9.79 5.96 -5.05
N MET A 216 -8.78 5.75 -5.89
CA MET A 216 -7.38 6.04 -5.57
C MET A 216 -6.98 7.41 -6.09
N PHE A 217 -6.46 8.25 -5.21
CA PHE A 217 -6.11 9.64 -5.52
C PHE A 217 -4.64 9.91 -5.25
N ALA A 218 -3.94 10.48 -6.24
CA ALA A 218 -2.71 11.21 -6.02
C ALA A 218 -3.08 12.54 -5.33
N ARG A 219 -2.40 12.84 -4.22
CA ARG A 219 -2.66 14.06 -3.45
C ARG A 219 -1.38 14.85 -3.39
N THR A 220 -1.42 16.13 -3.78
CA THR A 220 -0.26 17.03 -3.71
C THR A 220 -0.57 18.24 -2.86
N PHE A 221 0.39 18.66 -2.04
CA PHE A 221 0.42 20.04 -1.55
C PHE A 221 1.77 20.69 -1.85
N VAL A 222 1.73 22.00 -2.06
CA VAL A 222 2.91 22.85 -2.27
C VAL A 222 2.90 23.95 -1.22
N LEU A 223 4.05 24.22 -0.61
CA LEU A 223 4.28 25.36 0.27
C LEU A 223 5.27 26.30 -0.42
N ASP A 224 4.96 27.59 -0.45
CA ASP A 224 5.74 28.63 -1.12
C ASP A 224 5.89 29.85 -0.19
N ASN A 225 7.10 30.07 0.32
CA ASN A 225 7.42 31.23 1.15
C ASN A 225 8.04 32.39 0.35
N GLY A 226 7.88 32.40 -0.98
CA GLY A 226 8.43 33.41 -1.89
C GLY A 226 9.88 33.16 -2.31
N GLU A 227 10.72 32.61 -1.45
CA GLU A 227 12.14 32.29 -1.75
C GLU A 227 12.37 30.81 -2.06
N ARG A 228 11.55 29.91 -1.51
CA ARG A 228 11.62 28.47 -1.71
C ARG A 228 10.23 27.88 -1.82
N GLN A 229 10.06 26.94 -2.75
CA GLN A 229 8.90 26.06 -2.79
C GLN A 229 9.29 24.64 -2.39
N LEU A 230 8.44 23.97 -1.63
CA LEU A 230 8.51 22.53 -1.36
C LEU A 230 7.19 21.87 -1.73
N MET A 231 7.25 20.71 -2.35
CA MET A 231 6.10 19.94 -2.82
C MET A 231 6.13 18.53 -2.23
N PHE A 232 4.99 18.08 -1.73
CA PHE A 232 4.80 16.73 -1.22
C PHE A 232 3.70 16.05 -2.03
N ILE A 233 4.00 14.87 -2.59
CA ILE A 233 3.05 14.07 -3.35
C ILE A 233 2.88 12.70 -2.71
N ARG A 234 1.67 12.44 -2.21
CA ARG A 234 1.22 11.16 -1.65
C ARG A 234 0.58 10.32 -2.75
N LEU A 235 1.08 9.09 -2.93
CA LEU A 235 0.54 8.10 -3.85
C LEU A 235 0.00 6.85 -3.13
N PRO A 236 -1.20 6.36 -3.49
CA PRO A 236 -1.76 5.10 -2.98
C PRO A 236 -1.16 3.88 -3.71
N VAL A 237 0.16 3.74 -3.59
CA VAL A 237 0.94 2.60 -4.12
C VAL A 237 1.77 1.98 -3.01
N VAL A 238 2.31 0.79 -3.28
CA VAL A 238 3.18 0.08 -2.35
C VAL A 238 4.43 0.89 -2.00
N PHE A 239 5.04 1.59 -2.97
CA PHE A 239 6.16 2.51 -2.72
C PHE A 239 6.44 3.42 -3.93
N PRO A 240 7.12 4.56 -3.74
CA PRO A 240 7.66 5.35 -4.84
C PRO A 240 8.99 4.74 -5.34
N THR A 241 9.50 5.22 -6.46
CA THR A 241 10.85 4.86 -6.96
C THR A 241 11.61 6.12 -7.36
N MET A 242 12.95 6.08 -7.27
CA MET A 242 13.80 7.17 -7.72
C MET A 242 13.60 7.50 -9.21
N ALA A 243 13.27 6.50 -10.03
CA ALA A 243 12.94 6.69 -11.45
C ALA A 243 11.63 7.46 -11.67
N LEU A 244 10.60 7.16 -10.87
CA LEU A 244 9.36 7.93 -10.88
C LEU A 244 9.60 9.36 -10.41
N HIS A 245 10.40 9.55 -9.35
CA HIS A 245 10.79 10.87 -8.85
C HIS A 245 11.49 11.70 -9.93
N GLU A 246 12.44 11.09 -10.65
CA GLU A 246 13.18 11.75 -11.73
C GLU A 246 12.28 12.12 -12.91
N ALA A 247 11.43 11.18 -13.36
CA ALA A 247 10.51 11.42 -14.47
C ALA A 247 9.53 12.57 -14.18
N VAL A 248 9.01 12.62 -12.94
CA VAL A 248 8.14 13.71 -12.48
C VAL A 248 8.92 15.02 -12.36
N SER A 249 10.12 15.00 -11.77
CA SER A 249 10.97 16.19 -11.61
C SER A 249 11.29 16.85 -12.95
N ARG A 250 11.59 16.06 -13.99
CA ARG A 250 11.82 16.54 -15.36
C ARG A 250 10.60 17.23 -15.95
N LYS A 251 9.44 16.60 -15.82
CA LYS A 251 8.18 17.19 -16.31
C LYS A 251 7.88 18.49 -15.59
N LEU A 252 8.10 18.56 -14.28
CA LEU A 252 7.95 19.80 -13.53
C LEU A 252 8.98 20.87 -13.95
N GLN A 253 10.21 20.48 -14.24
CA GLN A 253 11.24 21.39 -14.76
C GLN A 253 10.89 21.91 -16.16
N GLU A 254 10.39 21.07 -17.04
CA GLU A 254 9.85 21.49 -18.35
C GLU A 254 8.70 22.49 -18.19
N LEU A 255 7.80 22.26 -17.23
CA LEU A 255 6.63 23.10 -16.96
C LEU A 255 6.97 24.44 -16.31
N THR A 256 7.95 24.46 -15.40
CA THR A 256 8.22 25.61 -14.51
C THR A 256 9.54 26.32 -14.79
N GLY A 257 10.46 25.69 -15.52
CA GLY A 257 11.82 26.17 -15.73
C GLY A 257 12.74 26.04 -14.50
N LYS A 258 12.32 25.33 -13.45
CA LYS A 258 13.03 25.20 -12.17
C LYS A 258 13.34 23.73 -11.86
N ASP A 259 14.43 23.47 -11.16
CA ASP A 259 14.81 22.10 -10.76
C ASP A 259 14.11 21.69 -9.46
N TRP A 260 13.23 20.71 -9.56
CA TRP A 260 12.42 20.21 -8.45
C TRP A 260 13.09 19.09 -7.63
N ARG A 261 14.26 18.60 -8.05
CA ARG A 261 14.90 17.42 -7.43
C ARG A 261 15.25 17.56 -5.95
N GLU A 262 15.44 18.80 -5.47
CA GLU A 262 15.65 19.12 -4.05
C GLU A 262 14.42 19.73 -3.37
N SER A 263 13.31 19.83 -4.09
CA SER A 263 12.07 20.47 -3.64
C SER A 263 10.84 19.56 -3.72
N LEU A 264 11.02 18.34 -4.24
CA LEU A 264 9.97 17.33 -4.38
C LEU A 264 10.19 16.18 -3.41
N VAL A 265 9.16 15.90 -2.61
CA VAL A 265 9.01 14.69 -1.81
C VAL A 265 7.93 13.82 -2.43
N LEU A 266 8.32 12.62 -2.85
CA LEU A 266 7.39 11.62 -3.33
C LEU A 266 7.29 10.49 -2.30
N THR A 267 6.07 10.09 -1.93
CA THR A 267 5.84 9.08 -0.89
C THR A 267 4.70 8.13 -1.26
N GLY A 268 4.84 6.87 -0.85
CA GLY A 268 3.81 5.85 -0.95
C GLY A 268 3.13 5.64 0.39
N THR A 269 1.81 5.48 0.37
CA THR A 269 1.06 5.07 1.59
C THR A 269 1.42 3.67 2.08
N HIS A 270 2.05 2.87 1.22
CA HIS A 270 2.30 1.45 1.43
C HIS A 270 1.01 0.62 1.56
N THR A 271 -0.04 0.99 0.80
CA THR A 271 -1.12 0.04 0.54
C THR A 271 -0.60 -1.14 -0.29
N HIS A 272 -0.80 -2.36 0.20
CA HIS A 272 -0.56 -3.60 -0.55
C HIS A 272 -1.71 -3.87 -1.54
N SER A 273 -2.62 -2.93 -1.70
CA SER A 273 -3.79 -3.06 -2.57
C SER A 273 -3.88 -1.95 -3.61
N GLY A 274 -2.81 -1.20 -3.88
CA GLY A 274 -2.68 -0.24 -4.99
C GLY A 274 -2.12 -0.85 -6.29
N PRO A 275 -2.15 -0.13 -7.44
CA PRO A 275 -1.62 -0.61 -8.72
C PRO A 275 -0.10 -0.87 -8.67
N THR A 276 0.39 -1.83 -9.47
CA THR A 276 1.83 -2.11 -9.66
C THR A 276 2.22 -2.06 -11.15
N ARG A 277 3.28 -2.77 -11.59
CA ARG A 277 3.88 -2.78 -12.95
C ARG A 277 4.61 -1.50 -13.37
N PHE A 278 4.94 -0.62 -12.43
CA PHE A 278 5.74 0.59 -12.69
C PHE A 278 7.20 0.46 -12.22
N TRP A 279 7.59 -0.71 -11.70
CA TRP A 279 8.92 -0.96 -11.18
C TRP A 279 9.82 -1.60 -12.24
N HIS A 280 10.96 -0.98 -12.55
CA HIS A 280 11.85 -1.33 -13.66
C HIS A 280 12.73 -2.56 -13.36
N LEU A 281 12.10 -3.68 -12.99
CA LEU A 281 12.75 -4.98 -12.87
C LEU A 281 12.74 -5.73 -14.23
N PRO A 282 13.76 -6.56 -14.49
CA PRO A 282 13.87 -7.33 -15.72
C PRO A 282 12.78 -8.40 -15.81
N GLY A 283 12.07 -8.44 -16.94
CA GLY A 283 11.00 -9.43 -17.20
C GLY A 283 11.48 -10.84 -17.51
N ASP A 284 12.78 -11.02 -17.80
CA ASP A 284 13.42 -12.33 -18.06
C ASP A 284 14.09 -12.93 -16.81
N ALA A 285 13.66 -12.52 -15.61
CA ALA A 285 14.18 -13.03 -14.35
C ALA A 285 14.06 -14.56 -14.23
N ALA A 286 15.01 -15.18 -13.51
CA ALA A 286 15.07 -16.64 -13.34
C ALA A 286 13.90 -17.22 -12.52
N VAL A 287 13.16 -16.37 -11.82
CA VAL A 287 11.92 -16.71 -11.10
C VAL A 287 10.86 -15.65 -11.43
N SER A 288 9.60 -16.04 -11.31
CA SER A 288 8.48 -15.12 -11.51
C SER A 288 8.54 -13.96 -10.50
N LEU A 289 8.46 -12.72 -11.00
CA LEU A 289 8.53 -11.51 -10.16
C LEU A 289 7.42 -11.45 -9.12
N GLY A 290 6.27 -12.08 -9.42
CA GLY A 290 5.14 -12.25 -8.52
C GLY A 290 5.50 -12.84 -7.16
N SER A 291 6.55 -13.68 -7.09
CA SER A 291 7.03 -14.22 -5.80
C SER A 291 7.58 -13.16 -4.84
N PHE A 292 7.94 -11.98 -5.36
CA PHE A 292 8.38 -10.80 -4.60
C PHE A 292 7.26 -9.76 -4.42
N GLY A 293 6.01 -10.11 -4.76
CA GLY A 293 4.88 -9.19 -4.63
C GLY A 293 4.87 -8.06 -5.65
N THR A 294 5.56 -8.22 -6.79
CA THR A 294 5.51 -7.29 -7.91
C THR A 294 5.23 -8.03 -9.20
N ASP A 295 4.78 -7.31 -10.22
CA ASP A 295 4.48 -7.83 -11.54
C ASP A 295 5.45 -7.19 -12.57
N GLU A 296 5.54 -7.77 -13.75
CA GLU A 296 6.50 -7.36 -14.78
C GLU A 296 6.27 -5.91 -15.23
N PHE A 297 7.38 -5.19 -15.44
CA PHE A 297 7.36 -3.77 -15.81
C PHE A 297 6.51 -3.51 -17.05
N SER A 298 5.71 -2.46 -16.99
CA SER A 298 5.01 -1.91 -18.13
C SER A 298 5.34 -0.44 -18.34
N GLN A 299 5.82 -0.12 -19.55
CA GLN A 299 6.10 1.25 -19.95
C GLN A 299 4.85 2.13 -19.95
N GLU A 300 3.70 1.58 -20.36
CA GLU A 300 2.43 2.31 -20.42
C GLU A 300 1.89 2.59 -19.02
N VAL A 301 1.96 1.62 -18.10
CA VAL A 301 1.55 1.84 -16.70
C VAL A 301 2.47 2.85 -16.00
N PHE A 302 3.78 2.76 -16.21
CA PHE A 302 4.73 3.77 -15.72
C PHE A 302 4.40 5.16 -16.29
N GLY A 303 4.06 5.25 -17.57
CA GLY A 303 3.58 6.48 -18.21
C GLY A 303 2.37 7.08 -17.50
N TRP A 304 1.32 6.29 -17.26
CA TRP A 304 0.12 6.76 -16.53
C TRP A 304 0.42 7.21 -15.11
N MET A 305 1.34 6.52 -14.42
CA MET A 305 1.80 6.90 -13.08
C MET A 305 2.52 8.26 -13.11
N VAL A 306 3.42 8.49 -14.07
CA VAL A 306 4.11 9.78 -14.25
C VAL A 306 3.10 10.88 -14.58
N GLU A 307 2.24 10.67 -15.57
CA GLU A 307 1.25 11.64 -16.04
C GLU A 307 0.30 12.06 -14.92
N THR A 308 -0.31 11.10 -14.23
CA THR A 308 -1.21 11.38 -13.09
C THR A 308 -0.48 12.15 -11.98
N THR A 309 0.76 11.78 -11.68
CA THR A 309 1.55 12.43 -10.62
C THR A 309 1.86 13.89 -10.98
N VAL A 310 2.22 14.14 -12.24
CA VAL A 310 2.45 15.50 -12.77
C VAL A 310 1.15 16.31 -12.83
N GLU A 311 0.02 15.71 -13.22
CA GLU A 311 -1.29 16.36 -13.20
C GLU A 311 -1.68 16.80 -11.79
N SER A 312 -1.46 15.93 -10.78
CA SER A 312 -1.65 16.26 -9.37
C SER A 312 -0.76 17.43 -8.94
N ALA A 313 0.51 17.42 -9.34
CA ALA A 313 1.46 18.48 -9.02
C ALA A 313 1.09 19.82 -9.67
N GLN A 314 0.74 19.81 -10.96
CA GLN A 314 0.30 21.00 -11.68
C GLN A 314 -0.98 21.58 -11.08
N ALA A 315 -1.95 20.73 -10.72
CA ALA A 315 -3.18 21.17 -10.06
C ALA A 315 -2.91 21.88 -8.72
N ALA A 316 -1.92 21.41 -7.94
CA ALA A 316 -1.52 22.08 -6.71
C ALA A 316 -0.77 23.40 -6.99
N LEU A 317 0.08 23.45 -8.01
CA LEU A 317 0.75 24.70 -8.43
C LEU A 317 -0.26 25.76 -8.90
N ASP A 318 -1.28 25.36 -9.65
CA ASP A 318 -2.35 26.23 -10.13
C ASP A 318 -3.24 26.75 -9.00
N ASP A 319 -3.27 26.04 -7.86
CA ASP A 319 -4.05 26.38 -6.66
C ASP A 319 -3.27 27.25 -5.63
N LEU A 320 -2.02 27.65 -5.93
CA LEU A 320 -1.21 28.47 -5.04
C LEU A 320 -1.91 29.79 -4.66
N SER A 321 -2.29 29.89 -3.39
CA SER A 321 -2.99 31.04 -2.83
C SER A 321 -2.49 31.36 -1.41
N PRO A 322 -2.68 32.59 -0.89
CA PRO A 322 -2.25 32.94 0.46
C PRO A 322 -2.77 31.97 1.52
N ALA A 323 -1.86 31.49 2.38
CA ALA A 323 -2.13 30.38 3.29
C ALA A 323 -1.46 30.56 4.65
N LYS A 324 -1.88 29.73 5.59
CA LYS A 324 -1.16 29.51 6.86
C LYS A 324 -0.81 28.04 6.99
N PHE A 325 0.29 27.75 7.66
CA PHE A 325 0.77 26.41 7.93
C PHE A 325 1.05 26.25 9.42
N GLY A 326 0.66 25.10 9.94
CA GLY A 326 1.01 24.63 11.28
C GLY A 326 1.48 23.18 11.21
N TRP A 327 2.26 22.78 12.20
CA TRP A 327 2.64 21.40 12.40
C TRP A 327 2.68 21.07 13.89
N GLU A 328 2.47 19.81 14.23
CA GLU A 328 2.56 19.29 15.60
C GLU A 328 3.03 17.83 15.57
N ILE A 329 3.92 17.46 16.51
CA ILE A 329 4.22 16.06 16.81
C ILE A 329 3.44 15.71 18.07
N VAL A 330 2.42 14.86 17.92
CA VAL A 330 1.63 14.34 19.03
C VAL A 330 2.43 13.20 19.67
N GLU A 331 2.94 13.43 20.87
CA GLU A 331 3.66 12.42 21.63
C GLU A 331 2.70 11.40 22.27
N SER A 332 3.15 10.15 22.45
CA SER A 332 2.36 9.12 23.15
C SER A 332 0.97 8.88 22.54
N PHE A 333 0.87 8.96 21.22
CA PHE A 333 -0.35 8.88 20.44
C PHE A 333 -1.02 7.50 20.47
N ASP A 334 -0.23 6.42 20.36
CA ASP A 334 -0.73 5.03 20.31
C ASP A 334 -0.07 4.08 21.33
N ASN A 335 0.15 4.55 22.57
CA ASN A 335 0.78 3.73 23.63
C ASN A 335 0.00 2.46 24.05
N ASP A 336 -1.22 2.30 23.55
CA ASP A 336 -2.08 1.15 23.82
C ASP A 336 -2.20 0.19 22.62
N ASP A 337 -1.40 0.41 21.57
CA ASP A 337 -1.28 -0.44 20.37
C ASP A 337 -2.63 -0.72 19.70
N ARG A 338 -3.50 0.30 19.65
CA ARG A 338 -4.85 0.16 19.10
C ARG A 338 -4.92 0.49 17.62
N ILE A 339 -4.01 1.30 17.10
CA ILE A 339 -3.98 1.73 15.70
C ILE A 339 -2.94 0.92 14.91
N ALA A 340 -1.71 0.80 15.42
CA ALA A 340 -0.68 -0.07 14.89
C ALA A 340 0.20 -0.62 16.02
N SER A 341 0.98 -1.67 15.76
CA SER A 341 2.03 -2.07 16.70
C SER A 341 3.12 -2.90 16.01
N ASP A 342 4.26 -3.00 16.68
CA ASP A 342 5.38 -3.84 16.28
C ASP A 342 4.92 -5.29 16.02
N ARG A 343 5.45 -5.85 14.95
CA ARG A 343 5.23 -7.23 14.51
C ARG A 343 6.52 -8.03 14.44
N TRP A 344 7.68 -7.40 14.63
CA TRP A 344 8.98 -8.06 14.49
C TRP A 344 9.27 -8.87 15.76
N GLY A 345 9.07 -10.19 15.68
CA GLY A 345 9.16 -11.08 16.85
C GLY A 345 10.59 -11.31 17.36
N GLY A 346 11.58 -11.20 16.46
CA GLY A 346 12.99 -11.44 16.78
C GLY A 346 13.67 -10.34 17.61
N THR A 347 13.09 -9.14 17.72
CA THR A 347 13.65 -8.04 18.51
C THR A 347 12.78 -7.77 19.75
N PRO A 348 13.33 -7.18 20.83
CA PRO A 348 12.48 -6.60 21.86
C PRO A 348 11.59 -5.49 21.25
N PRO A 349 10.36 -5.28 21.76
CA PRO A 349 9.44 -4.29 21.19
C PRO A 349 10.05 -2.88 21.10
N PHE A 350 9.87 -2.21 19.96
CA PHE A 350 10.35 -0.85 19.74
C PHE A 350 9.36 -0.02 18.89
N ASP A 351 8.32 0.51 19.52
CA ASP A 351 7.29 1.32 18.86
C ASP A 351 7.55 2.83 19.04
N ASP A 352 7.70 3.59 17.94
CA ASP A 352 7.59 5.05 17.98
C ASP A 352 6.10 5.43 17.93
N ASN A 353 5.50 5.60 19.11
CA ASN A 353 4.08 5.95 19.25
C ASN A 353 3.82 7.45 19.07
N ARG A 354 4.59 8.15 18.24
CA ARG A 354 4.32 9.56 17.89
C ARG A 354 3.55 9.65 16.59
N MET A 355 2.89 10.78 16.37
CA MET A 355 2.24 11.10 15.10
C MET A 355 2.59 12.53 14.69
N LEU A 356 3.06 12.73 13.47
CA LEU A 356 3.26 14.05 12.90
C LEU A 356 1.99 14.51 12.17
N LEU A 357 1.56 15.73 12.47
CA LEU A 357 0.43 16.39 11.84
C LEU A 357 0.89 17.67 11.15
N PHE A 358 0.44 17.90 9.91
CA PHE A 358 0.42 19.22 9.30
C PHE A 358 -1.02 19.69 9.12
N ARG A 359 -1.22 21.00 9.21
CA ARG A 359 -2.44 21.68 8.80
C ARG A 359 -2.09 22.83 7.87
N ILE A 360 -2.84 22.94 6.78
CA ILE A 360 -2.75 24.05 5.83
C ILE A 360 -4.11 24.75 5.83
N ASP A 361 -4.11 26.04 6.15
CA ASP A 361 -5.31 26.87 6.12
C ASP A 361 -5.22 27.89 4.98
N ASP A 362 -6.37 28.39 4.55
CA ASP A 362 -6.44 29.63 3.78
C ASP A 362 -6.03 30.84 4.65
N ALA A 363 -5.94 32.03 4.04
CA ALA A 363 -5.63 33.25 4.76
C ALA A 363 -6.64 33.62 5.87
N GLN A 364 -7.86 33.08 5.82
CA GLN A 364 -8.93 33.31 6.80
C GLN A 364 -8.84 32.35 8.00
N GLY A 365 -7.99 31.32 7.96
CA GLY A 365 -7.87 30.30 9.01
C GLY A 365 -8.82 29.10 8.80
N THR A 366 -9.28 28.89 7.57
CA THR A 366 -10.11 27.75 7.19
C THR A 366 -9.24 26.62 6.67
N PRO A 367 -9.32 25.38 7.20
CA PRO A 367 -8.51 24.26 6.72
C PRO A 367 -8.74 23.93 5.25
N ARG A 368 -7.64 23.75 4.51
CA ARG A 368 -7.59 23.33 3.10
C ARG A 368 -6.98 21.94 2.92
N ALA A 369 -6.09 21.52 3.82
CA ALA A 369 -5.53 20.18 3.85
C ALA A 369 -4.99 19.84 5.24
N VAL A 370 -4.92 18.54 5.53
CA VAL A 370 -4.22 17.99 6.70
C VAL A 370 -3.29 16.87 6.22
N MET A 371 -2.08 16.78 6.76
CA MET A 371 -1.21 15.63 6.58
C MET A 371 -1.07 14.89 7.91
N VAL A 372 -1.15 13.56 7.85
CA VAL A 372 -0.94 12.65 8.97
C VAL A 372 0.24 11.76 8.59
N SER A 373 1.27 11.74 9.42
CA SER A 373 2.36 10.76 9.30
C SER A 373 2.47 9.91 10.55
N PHE A 374 2.39 8.59 10.34
CA PHE A 374 2.35 7.56 11.37
C PHE A 374 2.85 6.23 10.76
N GLY A 375 3.47 5.37 11.57
CA GLY A 375 3.97 4.06 11.13
C GLY A 375 2.89 2.98 11.11
N SER A 376 2.45 2.54 9.92
CA SER A 376 1.56 1.38 9.78
C SER A 376 1.59 0.82 8.36
N HIS A 377 1.70 -0.50 8.20
CA HIS A 377 1.45 -1.16 6.92
C HIS A 377 -0.01 -0.99 6.44
N GLY A 378 -0.22 -0.89 5.13
CA GLY A 378 -1.55 -1.02 4.50
C GLY A 378 -1.82 -2.47 4.10
N THR A 379 -2.08 -3.32 5.09
CA THR A 379 -2.13 -4.80 4.95
C THR A 379 -3.36 -5.46 5.58
N VAL A 380 -4.47 -4.75 5.77
CA VAL A 380 -5.72 -5.36 6.24
C VAL A 380 -6.44 -6.10 5.12
N HIS A 381 -6.25 -5.70 3.86
CA HIS A 381 -6.96 -6.27 2.73
C HIS A 381 -6.07 -7.13 1.81
N SER A 382 -6.40 -8.42 1.72
CA SER A 382 -5.61 -9.41 0.94
C SER A 382 -6.28 -9.89 -0.35
N LYS A 383 -7.52 -9.48 -0.65
CA LYS A 383 -8.27 -9.95 -1.83
C LYS A 383 -7.92 -9.14 -3.08
N ASN A 384 -8.41 -9.58 -4.24
CA ASN A 384 -8.15 -9.00 -5.57
C ASN A 384 -8.98 -7.72 -5.82
N TYR A 385 -9.01 -6.81 -4.85
CA TYR A 385 -9.73 -5.53 -4.93
C TYR A 385 -8.79 -4.38 -4.67
N PHE A 386 -8.76 -3.40 -5.56
CA PHE A 386 -8.08 -2.14 -5.30
C PHE A 386 -8.68 -1.45 -4.07
N THR A 387 -7.83 -1.08 -3.11
CA THR A 387 -8.17 -0.27 -1.93
C THR A 387 -6.92 0.44 -1.39
N ASN A 388 -7.11 1.60 -0.78
CA ASN A 388 -6.14 2.39 -0.04
C ASN A 388 -5.85 1.76 1.35
N ASP A 389 -6.56 0.69 1.72
CA ASP A 389 -6.35 -0.08 2.96
C ASP A 389 -6.46 0.82 4.22
N VAL A 390 -5.82 0.46 5.34
CA VAL A 390 -5.80 1.24 6.58
C VAL A 390 -5.36 2.69 6.40
N PRO A 391 -4.32 3.03 5.61
CA PRO A 391 -4.01 4.41 5.26
C PRO A 391 -5.22 5.18 4.69
N GLY A 392 -6.00 4.56 3.81
CA GLY A 392 -7.25 5.15 3.30
C GLY A 392 -8.35 5.28 4.34
N GLY A 393 -8.45 4.30 5.25
CA GLY A 393 -9.35 4.37 6.40
C GLY A 393 -9.04 5.54 7.33
N ILE A 394 -7.76 5.74 7.62
CA ILE A 394 -7.25 6.88 8.38
C ILE A 394 -7.63 8.21 7.71
N GLU A 395 -7.36 8.34 6.41
CA GLU A 395 -7.76 9.53 5.66
C GLU A 395 -9.26 9.76 5.73
N LEU A 396 -10.07 8.72 5.51
CA LEU A 396 -11.52 8.81 5.56
C LEU A 396 -12.06 9.22 6.94
N GLY A 397 -11.51 8.64 8.02
CA GLY A 397 -11.91 8.94 9.39
C GLY A 397 -11.64 10.40 9.76
N VAL A 398 -10.43 10.88 9.45
CA VAL A 398 -10.04 12.28 9.71
C VAL A 398 -10.81 13.23 8.80
N GLU A 399 -11.02 12.90 7.52
CA GLU A 399 -11.85 13.69 6.60
C GLU A 399 -13.29 13.87 7.13
N ARG A 400 -13.89 12.81 7.69
CA ARG A 400 -15.22 12.88 8.33
C ARG A 400 -15.22 13.79 9.55
N ALA A 401 -14.22 13.65 10.44
CA ALA A 401 -14.10 14.49 11.63
C ALA A 401 -13.91 15.98 11.28
N LEU A 402 -13.09 16.29 10.27
CA LEU A 402 -12.87 17.65 9.78
C LEU A 402 -14.13 18.24 9.14
N ALA A 403 -14.88 17.44 8.39
CA ALA A 403 -16.16 17.89 7.82
C ALA A 403 -17.18 18.23 8.90
N GLN A 404 -17.22 17.47 10.00
CA GLN A 404 -18.07 17.77 11.15
C GLN A 404 -17.62 19.04 11.89
N GLU A 405 -16.31 19.21 12.11
CA GLU A 405 -15.76 20.35 12.85
C GLU A 405 -15.84 21.67 12.05
N TYR A 406 -15.52 21.62 10.75
CA TYR A 406 -15.34 22.82 9.91
C TYR A 406 -16.38 23.02 8.82
N GLY A 407 -17.34 22.09 8.66
CA GLY A 407 -18.43 22.21 7.69
C GLY A 407 -18.00 22.17 6.22
N GLN A 408 -16.84 21.60 5.91
CA GLN A 408 -16.35 21.42 4.53
C GLN A 408 -15.46 20.18 4.38
N PHE A 409 -15.31 19.72 3.14
CA PHE A 409 -14.32 18.69 2.83
C PHE A 409 -12.90 19.24 2.94
N VAL A 410 -12.05 18.55 3.70
CA VAL A 410 -10.62 18.84 3.84
C VAL A 410 -9.85 17.56 3.48
N PRO A 411 -9.13 17.49 2.34
CA PRO A 411 -8.36 16.30 1.97
C PRO A 411 -7.26 16.00 3.01
N VAL A 412 -7.14 14.72 3.38
CA VAL A 412 -6.13 14.24 4.33
C VAL A 412 -5.03 13.47 3.59
N PHE A 413 -3.78 13.65 3.97
CA PHE A 413 -2.65 12.99 3.31
C PHE A 413 -2.03 12.03 4.31
N TYR A 414 -2.16 10.72 4.11
CA TYR A 414 -1.42 9.76 4.91
C TYR A 414 -0.01 9.54 4.33
N LEU A 415 1.01 9.84 5.13
CA LEU A 415 2.42 9.63 4.84
C LEU A 415 2.96 8.58 5.81
N ASN A 416 3.44 7.45 5.30
CA ASN A 416 3.96 6.43 6.18
C ASN A 416 5.26 6.89 6.85
N GLU A 417 5.42 6.58 8.13
CA GLU A 417 6.64 6.87 8.90
C GLU A 417 7.66 5.72 8.76
N ASN A 418 8.32 5.32 9.85
CA ASN A 418 9.22 4.17 9.93
C ASN A 418 8.39 2.90 10.17
N GLY A 419 7.43 2.67 9.27
CA GLY A 419 6.43 1.61 9.38
C GLY A 419 6.95 0.19 9.10
N GLY A 420 8.25 -0.03 8.85
CA GLY A 420 8.78 -1.32 8.39
C GLY A 420 8.42 -2.50 9.31
N SER A 421 8.44 -2.30 10.62
CA SER A 421 8.06 -3.33 11.61
C SER A 421 6.61 -3.21 12.09
N MET A 422 5.80 -2.30 11.55
CA MET A 422 4.49 -1.93 12.13
C MET A 422 3.30 -2.57 11.40
N SER A 423 2.55 -3.43 12.09
CA SER A 423 1.27 -3.94 11.55
C SER A 423 0.08 -3.09 11.99
N PRO A 424 -0.92 -2.89 11.11
CA PRO A 424 -2.17 -2.26 11.50
C PRO A 424 -2.91 -3.10 12.55
N ARG A 425 -3.52 -2.43 13.53
CA ARG A 425 -4.36 -3.01 14.59
C ARG A 425 -5.83 -2.71 14.30
N GLY A 426 -6.65 -2.38 15.29
CA GLY A 426 -8.11 -2.21 15.16
C GLY A 426 -8.94 -3.48 15.41
N ASP A 427 -8.31 -4.60 15.74
CA ASP A 427 -8.94 -5.89 16.06
C ASP A 427 -9.30 -6.05 17.55
N HIS A 428 -8.89 -5.12 18.41
CA HIS A 428 -9.24 -5.10 19.84
C HIS A 428 -10.76 -5.21 20.07
N TRP A 429 -11.54 -4.51 19.26
CA TRP A 429 -13.01 -4.58 19.25
C TRP A 429 -13.58 -5.73 18.42
N GLY A 430 -12.73 -6.49 17.72
CA GLY A 430 -13.12 -7.67 16.95
C GLY A 430 -13.45 -7.42 15.48
N HIS A 431 -13.05 -6.28 14.95
CA HIS A 431 -13.12 -6.00 13.52
C HIS A 431 -12.07 -6.82 12.79
N GLU A 432 -12.51 -7.68 11.88
CA GLU A 432 -11.67 -8.72 11.26
C GLU A 432 -11.68 -8.65 9.73
N SER A 433 -12.58 -7.86 9.12
CA SER A 433 -12.71 -7.72 7.67
C SER A 433 -12.66 -6.24 7.23
N ALA A 434 -13.40 -5.85 6.18
CA ALA A 434 -13.39 -4.52 5.59
C ALA A 434 -13.67 -3.40 6.59
N GLU A 435 -14.51 -3.64 7.61
CA GLU A 435 -14.84 -2.66 8.64
C GLU A 435 -13.63 -2.21 9.48
N ARG A 436 -12.55 -3.00 9.49
CA ARG A 436 -11.34 -2.73 10.28
C ARG A 436 -10.64 -1.44 9.86
N PHE A 437 -10.61 -1.09 8.57
CA PHE A 437 -9.99 0.18 8.16
C PHE A 437 -10.85 1.39 8.59
N GLU A 438 -12.19 1.28 8.58
CA GLU A 438 -13.07 2.33 9.11
C GLU A 438 -12.90 2.49 10.63
N ALA A 439 -12.71 1.37 11.35
CA ALA A 439 -12.48 1.37 12.79
C ALA A 439 -11.16 2.05 13.18
N VAL A 440 -10.05 1.69 12.51
CA VAL A 440 -8.75 2.34 12.73
C VAL A 440 -8.82 3.83 12.41
N GLY A 441 -9.47 4.20 11.30
CA GLY A 441 -9.64 5.61 10.94
C GLY A 441 -10.48 6.40 11.94
N HIS A 442 -11.50 5.79 12.52
CA HIS A 442 -12.31 6.41 13.58
C HIS A 442 -11.49 6.64 14.86
N GLU A 443 -10.75 5.62 15.32
CA GLU A 443 -9.92 5.71 16.52
C GLU A 443 -8.84 6.79 16.36
N LEU A 444 -8.15 6.81 15.21
CA LEU A 444 -7.14 7.83 14.93
C LEU A 444 -7.75 9.23 14.89
N ALA A 445 -8.89 9.41 14.22
CA ALA A 445 -9.53 10.72 14.10
C ALA A 445 -9.91 11.33 15.46
N ILE A 446 -10.45 10.53 16.38
CA ILE A 446 -10.79 10.98 17.74
C ILE A 446 -9.56 11.53 18.46
N ARG A 447 -8.42 10.83 18.34
CA ARG A 447 -7.17 11.19 19.02
C ARG A 447 -6.47 12.37 18.35
N ALA A 448 -6.55 12.48 17.02
CA ALA A 448 -5.86 13.51 16.24
C ALA A 448 -6.58 14.87 16.24
N LEU A 449 -7.92 14.89 16.27
CA LEU A 449 -8.71 16.11 16.08
C LEU A 449 -8.37 17.25 17.07
N PRO A 450 -8.13 17.01 18.38
CA PRO A 450 -7.76 18.09 19.30
C PRO A 450 -6.49 18.82 18.88
N ALA A 451 -5.43 18.08 18.50
CA ALA A 451 -4.17 18.65 18.01
C ALA A 451 -4.39 19.43 16.69
N ILE A 452 -5.15 18.87 15.75
CA ILE A 452 -5.47 19.56 14.49
C ILE A 452 -6.23 20.88 14.74
N ARG A 453 -7.18 20.88 15.67
CA ARG A 453 -7.99 22.05 16.02
C ARG A 453 -7.17 23.15 16.67
N ASP A 454 -6.33 22.79 17.63
CA ASP A 454 -5.63 23.72 18.51
C ASP A 454 -4.23 24.13 17.97
N MET A 455 -3.85 23.62 16.79
CA MET A 455 -2.57 23.86 16.13
C MET A 455 -2.26 25.36 15.92
N ASP A 456 -1.00 25.75 16.19
CA ASP A 456 -0.52 27.10 15.92
C ASP A 456 -0.23 27.31 14.43
N MET A 457 -0.86 28.34 13.84
CA MET A 457 -0.88 28.56 12.40
C MET A 457 -0.10 29.83 12.02
N LYS A 458 0.89 29.71 11.14
CA LYS A 458 1.78 30.80 10.70
C LYS A 458 1.69 31.04 9.20
N ASP A 459 1.74 32.30 8.79
CA ASP A 459 1.87 32.72 7.39
C ASP A 459 3.30 33.11 7.01
N ASP A 460 4.26 32.92 7.91
CA ASP A 460 5.69 33.16 7.66
C ASP A 460 6.49 31.97 8.21
N ILE A 461 6.97 31.09 7.31
CA ILE A 461 7.67 29.84 7.68
C ILE A 461 8.94 29.63 6.86
N ALA A 462 10.01 29.16 7.51
CA ALA A 462 11.25 28.82 6.83
C ALA A 462 11.11 27.52 6.03
N LEU A 463 11.55 27.53 4.77
CA LEU A 463 11.54 26.36 3.91
C LEU A 463 12.96 26.14 3.36
N LYS A 464 13.43 24.90 3.45
CA LYS A 464 14.72 24.48 2.90
C LYS A 464 14.65 23.01 2.53
N GLY A 465 15.37 22.59 1.49
CA GLY A 465 15.50 21.19 1.13
C GLY A 465 16.85 20.93 0.49
N VAL A 466 17.43 19.77 0.77
CA VAL A 466 18.59 19.22 0.06
C VAL A 466 18.32 17.75 -0.23
N THR A 467 18.86 17.24 -1.34
CA THR A 467 18.79 15.82 -1.67
C THR A 467 20.20 15.31 -1.92
N HIS A 468 20.61 14.29 -1.16
CA HIS A 468 21.86 13.59 -1.37
C HIS A 468 21.61 12.27 -2.11
N ARG A 469 22.41 11.99 -3.13
CA ARG A 469 22.36 10.76 -3.94
C ARG A 469 23.65 9.99 -3.78
N PHE A 470 23.57 8.68 -3.70
CA PHE A 470 24.72 7.83 -3.42
C PHE A 470 24.62 6.45 -4.09
N PRO A 471 25.76 5.85 -4.46
CA PRO A 471 25.81 4.49 -4.99
C PRO A 471 25.75 3.43 -3.88
N ILE A 472 25.25 2.25 -4.23
CA ILE A 472 25.13 1.11 -3.33
C ILE A 472 25.74 -0.12 -4.01
N THR A 473 26.83 -0.64 -3.46
CA THR A 473 27.44 -1.89 -3.91
C THR A 473 27.96 -2.67 -2.71
N TYR A 474 28.34 -3.92 -2.96
CA TYR A 474 29.05 -4.74 -1.99
C TYR A 474 30.26 -4.00 -1.38
N GLU A 475 31.04 -3.32 -2.22
CA GLU A 475 32.23 -2.55 -1.83
C GLU A 475 31.88 -1.25 -1.12
N THR A 476 30.89 -0.48 -1.58
CA THR A 476 30.55 0.82 -0.95
C THR A 476 29.97 0.63 0.44
N ILE A 477 29.28 -0.49 0.69
CA ILE A 477 28.82 -0.88 2.04
C ILE A 477 29.99 -1.29 2.95
N GLY A 478 31.12 -1.69 2.36
CA GLY A 478 32.32 -2.08 3.11
C GLY A 478 32.29 -3.53 3.60
N TYR A 479 31.74 -4.44 2.79
CA TYR A 479 31.85 -5.88 3.07
C TYR A 479 33.24 -6.42 2.74
N GLY A 480 33.81 -7.19 3.66
CA GLY A 480 35.00 -8.01 3.44
C GLY A 480 34.65 -9.36 2.79
N PRO A 481 35.61 -10.03 2.10
CA PRO A 481 35.35 -11.22 1.27
C PRO A 481 34.63 -12.40 1.96
N GLU A 482 34.70 -12.49 3.29
CA GLU A 482 34.09 -13.57 4.06
C GLU A 482 32.87 -13.12 4.88
N GLU A 483 32.45 -11.84 4.82
CA GLU A 483 31.36 -11.31 5.65
C GLU A 483 29.98 -11.46 5.00
N TRP A 484 29.90 -11.34 3.67
CA TRP A 484 28.65 -11.39 2.89
C TRP A 484 28.79 -12.31 1.68
N LYS A 485 28.80 -13.61 1.98
CA LYS A 485 29.23 -14.68 1.06
C LYS A 485 28.10 -15.62 0.72
N ILE A 486 28.09 -16.12 -0.51
CA ILE A 486 27.09 -17.06 -1.01
C ILE A 486 27.23 -18.42 -0.33
N GLY A 487 26.09 -18.93 0.13
CA GLY A 487 25.95 -20.30 0.64
C GLY A 487 26.02 -21.39 -0.43
N ALA A 488 25.23 -22.44 -0.23
CA ALA A 488 25.20 -23.58 -1.13
C ALA A 488 24.50 -23.28 -2.47
N ILE A 489 23.50 -22.39 -2.46
CA ILE A 489 22.66 -22.05 -3.62
C ILE A 489 23.22 -20.82 -4.33
N GLY A 490 23.27 -20.87 -5.67
CA GLY A 490 23.61 -19.71 -6.50
C GLY A 490 25.09 -19.35 -6.56
N LYS A 491 25.99 -20.30 -6.23
CA LYS A 491 27.43 -20.15 -6.47
C LYS A 491 27.74 -19.86 -7.93
N GLY A 492 28.83 -19.13 -8.12
CA GLY A 492 29.38 -18.80 -9.43
C GLY A 492 29.48 -17.32 -9.70
N SER A 493 29.21 -16.40 -8.77
CA SER A 493 29.74 -15.03 -8.88
C SER A 493 31.25 -15.02 -8.56
N HIS A 494 31.95 -13.96 -8.93
CA HIS A 494 33.36 -13.79 -8.57
C HIS A 494 33.55 -13.87 -7.04
N ASN A 495 34.49 -14.71 -6.58
CA ASN A 495 34.72 -15.05 -5.15
C ASN A 495 33.50 -15.63 -4.39
N ASN A 496 32.40 -15.95 -5.08
CA ASN A 496 31.14 -16.39 -4.48
C ASN A 496 30.61 -15.42 -3.41
N VAL A 497 30.63 -14.11 -3.68
CA VAL A 497 29.99 -13.09 -2.82
C VAL A 497 28.66 -12.64 -3.42
N TYR A 498 27.77 -12.09 -2.59
CA TYR A 498 26.50 -11.48 -3.03
C TYR A 498 26.77 -10.11 -3.67
N ASN A 499 27.41 -10.11 -4.84
CA ASN A 499 27.92 -8.90 -5.52
C ASN A 499 26.82 -7.87 -5.83
N TYR A 500 25.60 -8.34 -6.10
CA TYR A 500 24.41 -7.51 -6.38
C TYR A 500 23.35 -7.61 -5.27
N GLY A 501 23.73 -8.06 -4.08
CA GLY A 501 22.80 -8.32 -2.98
C GLY A 501 22.11 -9.69 -3.05
N ALA A 502 21.22 -9.93 -2.08
CA ALA A 502 20.43 -11.14 -1.93
C ALA A 502 19.07 -10.83 -1.28
N LEU A 503 18.07 -11.63 -1.61
CA LEU A 503 16.74 -11.57 -1.02
C LEU A 503 16.45 -12.84 -0.22
N ASN A 504 15.44 -12.79 0.67
CA ASN A 504 14.97 -13.92 1.47
C ASN A 504 16.07 -14.57 2.33
N CYS A 505 17.03 -13.77 2.81
CA CYS A 505 18.07 -14.25 3.72
C CYS A 505 17.47 -14.66 5.07
N LEU A 506 17.92 -15.75 5.67
CA LEU A 506 17.33 -16.32 6.91
C LEU A 506 15.87 -16.81 6.78
N GLY A 507 15.20 -16.56 5.66
CA GLY A 507 13.78 -16.89 5.47
C GLY A 507 12.90 -16.13 6.47
N SER A 508 11.93 -16.82 7.05
CA SER A 508 11.13 -16.33 8.19
C SER A 508 11.69 -16.78 9.55
N SER A 509 12.96 -17.21 9.60
CA SER A 509 13.56 -17.66 10.85
C SER A 509 13.88 -16.46 11.72
N GLU A 510 13.37 -16.46 12.95
CA GLU A 510 13.67 -15.47 13.99
C GLU A 510 14.52 -16.13 15.09
N ASP A 511 15.38 -15.34 15.72
CA ASP A 511 16.03 -15.67 16.98
C ASP A 511 15.27 -14.95 18.11
N ASP A 512 14.35 -15.66 18.76
CA ASP A 512 13.49 -15.09 19.81
C ASP A 512 14.23 -14.90 21.15
N ASP A 513 15.53 -15.18 21.23
CA ASP A 513 16.37 -14.94 22.42
C ASP A 513 17.30 -13.74 22.18
N PRO A 514 17.03 -12.57 22.80
CA PRO A 514 17.87 -11.39 22.65
C PRO A 514 19.33 -11.56 23.10
N ALA A 515 19.69 -12.69 23.74
CA ALA A 515 21.07 -13.04 24.09
C ALA A 515 21.82 -13.82 23.01
N THR A 516 21.13 -14.27 21.95
CA THR A 516 21.71 -14.91 20.76
C THR A 516 21.39 -14.10 19.51
N TYR A 517 22.07 -14.45 18.40
CA TYR A 517 21.84 -13.87 17.09
C TYR A 517 22.50 -14.75 16.01
N PHE A 518 22.05 -14.62 14.76
CA PHE A 518 22.68 -15.27 13.63
C PHE A 518 24.08 -14.68 13.39
N THR A 519 25.12 -15.52 13.41
CA THR A 519 26.50 -15.06 13.25
C THR A 519 26.91 -15.09 11.76
N PRO A 520 27.43 -13.99 11.19
CA PRO A 520 27.95 -13.99 9.82
C PRO A 520 29.09 -15.02 9.60
N PRO A 521 29.27 -15.53 8.35
CA PRO A 521 28.53 -15.17 7.15
C PRO A 521 27.13 -15.79 7.11
N ILE A 522 26.16 -14.96 6.74
CA ILE A 522 24.79 -15.40 6.56
C ILE A 522 24.65 -15.98 5.16
N THR A 523 24.42 -17.29 5.11
CA THR A 523 24.43 -18.08 3.86
C THR A 523 23.17 -18.91 3.67
N GLU A 524 22.35 -19.02 4.73
CA GLU A 524 21.15 -19.84 4.76
C GLU A 524 19.94 -19.03 4.25
N GLY A 525 19.10 -19.65 3.42
CA GLY A 525 17.88 -19.04 2.87
C GLY A 525 18.09 -18.01 1.75
N CYS A 526 19.23 -17.32 1.73
CA CYS A 526 19.51 -16.23 0.79
C CYS A 526 19.42 -16.66 -0.69
N LEU A 527 18.63 -15.90 -1.46
CA LEU A 527 18.48 -15.99 -2.90
C LEU A 527 19.30 -14.87 -3.56
N PRO A 528 20.45 -15.18 -4.21
CA PRO A 528 21.31 -14.14 -4.76
C PRO A 528 20.69 -13.42 -5.96
N VAL A 529 20.80 -12.09 -6.00
CA VAL A 529 20.27 -11.28 -7.11
C VAL A 529 20.97 -11.60 -8.44
N HIS A 530 22.27 -11.92 -8.44
CA HIS A 530 22.96 -12.33 -9.67
C HIS A 530 22.45 -13.65 -10.23
N LEU A 531 21.82 -14.52 -9.42
CA LEU A 531 21.15 -15.70 -9.94
C LEU A 531 19.80 -15.33 -10.57
N LEU A 532 19.07 -14.41 -9.93
CA LEU A 532 17.76 -13.97 -10.39
C LEU A 532 17.83 -13.18 -11.69
N ASN A 533 18.85 -12.34 -11.85
CA ASN A 533 19.00 -11.45 -13.00
C ASN A 533 20.15 -11.86 -13.93
N HIS A 534 20.50 -13.16 -13.97
CA HIS A 534 21.50 -13.69 -14.91
C HIS A 534 22.85 -12.94 -14.91
N HIS A 535 23.33 -12.58 -13.72
CA HIS A 535 24.56 -11.81 -13.46
C HIS A 535 24.61 -10.40 -14.05
N ARG A 536 23.43 -9.82 -14.31
CA ARG A 536 23.25 -8.39 -14.52
C ARG A 536 22.82 -7.73 -13.19
N PRO A 537 23.31 -6.52 -12.87
CA PRO A 537 22.86 -5.81 -11.68
C PRO A 537 21.40 -5.35 -11.88
N ALA A 538 20.56 -5.49 -10.87
CA ALA A 538 19.32 -4.72 -10.82
C ALA A 538 19.69 -3.30 -10.37
N SER A 539 19.96 -2.40 -11.33
CA SER A 539 20.54 -1.07 -11.09
C SER A 539 19.73 -0.20 -10.14
N LEU A 540 18.44 -0.48 -9.98
CA LEU A 540 17.58 0.18 -8.98
C LEU A 540 17.97 -0.11 -7.53
N PHE A 541 18.68 -1.22 -7.25
CA PHE A 541 19.23 -1.49 -5.91
C PHE A 541 20.67 -0.98 -5.76
N ALA A 542 21.28 -0.46 -6.84
CA ALA A 542 22.68 -0.05 -6.85
C ALA A 542 22.86 1.45 -6.57
N ARG A 543 21.78 2.16 -6.25
CA ARG A 543 21.78 3.60 -5.95
C ARG A 543 20.53 3.97 -5.18
N SER A 544 20.58 5.09 -4.45
CA SER A 544 19.38 5.69 -3.87
C SER A 544 19.58 7.18 -3.55
N GLN A 545 18.57 7.78 -2.92
CA GLN A 545 18.60 9.18 -2.51
C GLN A 545 17.90 9.43 -1.16
N ILE A 546 18.42 10.38 -0.39
CA ILE A 546 17.87 10.86 0.88
C ILE A 546 17.71 12.37 0.81
N SER A 547 16.56 12.87 1.23
CA SER A 547 16.29 14.30 1.36
C SER A 547 16.22 14.72 2.82
N VAL A 548 16.70 15.93 3.10
CA VAL A 548 16.51 16.61 4.39
C VAL A 548 15.80 17.93 4.14
N LEU A 549 14.73 18.17 4.89
CA LEU A 549 13.81 19.29 4.68
C LEU A 549 13.64 20.09 5.96
N GLN A 550 13.49 21.39 5.81
CA GLN A 550 13.04 22.31 6.85
C GLN A 550 11.61 22.75 6.57
N LEU A 551 10.73 22.61 7.57
CA LEU A 551 9.42 23.27 7.61
C LEU A 551 9.32 24.05 8.92
N ASP A 552 9.64 25.34 8.87
CA ASP A 552 9.84 26.18 10.05
C ASP A 552 10.93 25.64 10.98
N GLU A 553 10.58 25.17 12.18
CA GLU A 553 11.53 24.56 13.12
C GLU A 553 11.61 23.02 12.99
N LEU A 554 10.73 22.40 12.20
CA LEU A 554 10.73 20.96 11.97
C LEU A 554 11.81 20.58 10.95
N THR A 555 12.63 19.58 11.31
CA THR A 555 13.57 18.92 10.40
C THR A 555 13.04 17.53 10.02
N MET A 556 12.82 17.28 8.73
CA MET A 556 12.42 15.96 8.24
C MET A 556 13.58 15.30 7.48
N ILE A 557 13.80 14.00 7.70
CA ILE A 557 14.81 13.19 7.02
C ILE A 557 14.09 12.01 6.36
N THR A 558 14.22 11.86 5.05
CA THR A 558 13.57 10.75 4.33
C THR A 558 14.45 9.49 4.33
N LEU A 559 13.85 8.30 4.36
CA LEU A 559 14.55 7.04 4.13
C LEU A 559 13.92 6.28 2.94
N PRO A 560 14.74 5.75 2.02
CA PRO A 560 14.28 5.13 0.78
C PRO A 560 13.90 3.66 0.99
N GLY A 561 12.88 3.37 1.80
CA GLY A 561 12.45 2.00 2.07
C GLY A 561 11.55 1.85 3.28
N GLU A 562 11.30 0.59 3.66
CA GLU A 562 10.55 0.20 4.85
C GLU A 562 11.50 0.26 6.06
N SER A 563 11.77 1.47 6.55
CA SER A 563 12.62 1.65 7.75
C SER A 563 11.91 1.06 8.96
N THR A 564 12.62 0.26 9.75
CA THR A 564 12.15 -0.12 11.07
C THR A 564 12.27 1.05 12.04
N MET A 565 11.49 1.01 13.12
CA MET A 565 11.45 2.06 14.14
C MET A 565 12.83 2.24 14.81
N GLU A 566 13.58 1.16 15.00
CA GLU A 566 14.94 1.18 15.56
C GLU A 566 15.91 1.98 14.67
N LEU A 567 15.85 1.77 13.36
CA LEU A 567 16.69 2.51 12.42
C LEU A 567 16.28 3.99 12.38
N GLY A 568 14.98 4.27 12.44
CA GLY A 568 14.46 5.64 12.56
C GLY A 568 15.04 6.37 13.76
N TRP A 569 15.05 5.73 14.94
CA TRP A 569 15.70 6.28 16.13
C TRP A 569 17.21 6.45 15.96
N GLN A 570 17.91 5.48 15.36
CA GLN A 570 19.35 5.61 15.11
C GLN A 570 19.65 6.85 14.25
N VAL A 571 18.90 7.09 13.17
CA VAL A 571 19.06 8.27 12.31
C VAL A 571 18.80 9.56 13.10
N ALA A 572 17.69 9.63 13.87
CA ALA A 572 17.36 10.81 14.66
C ALA A 572 18.42 11.12 15.71
N ARG A 573 18.94 10.10 16.39
CA ARG A 573 20.00 10.24 17.40
C ARG A 573 21.32 10.71 16.77
N GLU A 574 21.74 10.12 15.67
CA GLU A 574 22.98 10.54 15.00
C GLU A 574 22.86 11.98 14.45
N ALA A 575 21.69 12.37 13.94
CA ALA A 575 21.44 13.75 13.51
C ALA A 575 21.59 14.75 14.68
N ARG A 576 21.07 14.39 15.86
CA ARG A 576 21.23 15.15 17.09
C ARG A 576 22.69 15.24 17.52
N ASP A 577 23.37 14.10 17.61
CA ASP A 577 24.71 14.03 18.20
C ASP A 577 25.78 14.68 17.30
N ARG A 578 25.64 14.57 15.98
CA ARG A 578 26.61 15.12 15.01
C ARG A 578 26.31 16.56 14.60
N TYR A 579 25.03 16.93 14.49
CA TYR A 579 24.62 18.21 13.89
C TYR A 579 23.63 19.02 14.73
N GLY A 580 23.26 18.55 15.93
CA GLY A 580 22.40 19.30 16.84
C GLY A 580 20.93 19.39 16.40
N VAL A 581 20.47 18.46 15.56
CA VAL A 581 19.05 18.34 15.22
C VAL A 581 18.27 17.93 16.48
N ASP A 582 17.28 18.73 16.88
CA ASP A 582 16.46 18.42 18.05
C ASP A 582 15.51 17.26 17.71
N PRO A 583 15.62 16.09 18.37
CA PRO A 583 14.76 14.94 18.09
C PRO A 583 13.27 15.18 18.42
N LEU A 584 12.95 16.18 19.26
CA LEU A 584 11.56 16.60 19.52
C LEU A 584 10.99 17.48 18.39
N LYS A 585 11.85 17.94 17.47
CA LYS A 585 11.49 18.67 16.25
C LYS A 585 12.07 17.98 15.01
N GLY A 586 12.35 16.69 15.13
CA GLY A 586 12.93 15.84 14.11
C GLY A 586 11.95 14.74 13.73
N TRP A 587 11.79 14.49 12.44
CA TRP A 587 10.96 13.41 11.92
C TRP A 587 11.73 12.60 10.88
N VAL A 588 11.83 11.29 11.10
CA VAL A 588 12.42 10.37 10.11
C VAL A 588 11.27 9.66 9.41
N MET A 589 11.25 9.72 8.08
CA MET A 589 10.11 9.29 7.26
C MET A 589 10.54 8.24 6.24
N GLY A 590 10.09 7.00 6.42
CA GLY A 590 10.27 5.92 5.45
C GLY A 590 9.41 6.10 4.20
N TYR A 591 9.44 5.09 3.32
CA TYR A 591 8.58 5.00 2.12
C TYR A 591 8.63 6.24 1.21
N ALA A 592 9.76 6.94 1.18
CA ALA A 592 9.92 8.23 0.54
C ALA A 592 11.10 8.26 -0.42
N GLN A 593 10.93 8.99 -1.53
CA GLN A 593 11.90 9.23 -2.62
C GLN A 593 12.29 8.02 -3.47
N ASP A 594 12.46 6.85 -2.87
CA ASP A 594 12.88 5.60 -3.51
C ASP A 594 12.51 4.39 -2.63
N HIS A 595 12.81 3.16 -3.08
CA HIS A 595 12.54 1.96 -2.29
C HIS A 595 13.62 0.89 -2.40
N GLN A 596 14.31 0.64 -1.28
CA GLN A 596 15.37 -0.34 -1.08
C GLN A 596 14.91 -1.50 -0.17
N PHE A 597 13.59 -1.79 -0.16
CA PHE A 597 12.94 -2.72 0.76
C PHE A 597 13.19 -2.36 2.23
N TYR A 598 13.37 -3.36 3.10
CA TYR A 598 13.46 -3.20 4.54
C TYR A 598 14.82 -2.66 4.94
N LEU A 599 14.79 -1.64 5.81
CA LEU A 599 15.97 -1.01 6.35
C LEU A 599 15.97 -1.20 7.88
N SER A 600 16.88 -2.01 8.38
CA SER A 600 17.03 -2.29 9.81
C SER A 600 18.48 -2.12 10.25
N PRO A 601 18.73 -1.76 11.51
CA PRO A 601 20.07 -1.46 11.98
C PRO A 601 20.93 -2.73 12.06
N THR A 602 22.24 -2.55 11.91
CA THR A 602 23.21 -3.62 12.21
C THR A 602 23.17 -4.01 13.68
N ASN A 603 23.06 -3.02 14.57
CA ASN A 603 22.99 -3.19 16.01
C ASN A 603 22.62 -1.84 16.64
N LEU A 604 21.34 -1.61 16.95
CA LEU A 604 20.95 -0.43 17.69
C LEU A 604 21.46 -0.57 19.15
N ARG A 605 22.34 0.37 19.54
CA ARG A 605 22.87 0.56 20.89
C ARG A 605 22.59 1.96 21.38
N GLY A 606 22.82 2.26 22.65
CA GLY A 606 22.65 3.60 23.23
C GLY A 606 21.42 3.74 24.12
N GLU A 607 20.99 5.00 24.28
CA GLU A 607 19.87 5.39 25.14
C GLU A 607 18.50 5.20 24.47
N LEU A 608 17.44 5.22 25.30
CA LEU A 608 16.07 5.30 24.83
C LEU A 608 15.84 6.62 24.08
N PRO A 609 14.88 6.65 23.14
CA PRO A 609 14.35 7.90 22.61
C PRO A 609 13.96 8.87 23.74
N VAL A 610 14.21 10.16 23.51
CA VAL A 610 14.01 11.20 24.54
C VAL A 610 12.53 11.57 24.73
N TYR A 611 11.67 11.13 23.81
CA TYR A 611 10.23 11.36 23.82
C TYR A 611 9.49 10.19 24.49
N PRO A 612 8.33 10.45 25.13
CA PRO A 612 7.56 9.42 25.82
C PRO A 612 6.80 8.52 24.85
N GLY A 613 6.41 7.33 25.33
CA GLY A 613 5.52 6.42 24.58
C GLY A 613 6.21 5.28 23.86
N ILE A 614 7.53 5.17 23.96
CA ILE A 614 8.27 4.01 23.43
C ILE A 614 7.90 2.74 24.19
N SER A 615 7.58 1.66 23.47
CA SER A 615 7.21 0.37 24.05
C SER A 615 8.38 -0.38 24.69
N THR A 616 9.62 -0.04 24.33
CA THR A 616 10.84 -0.64 24.89
C THR A 616 11.02 -0.28 26.38
N PRO A 617 11.09 -1.26 27.31
CA PRO A 617 11.05 -0.99 28.75
C PRO A 617 12.35 -0.46 29.36
N LYS A 618 13.47 -0.55 28.65
CA LYS A 618 14.80 -0.13 29.12
C LYS A 618 15.68 0.26 27.92
N ALA A 619 16.79 0.95 28.15
CA ALA A 619 17.63 1.41 27.05
C ALA A 619 18.23 0.25 26.23
N PRO A 620 18.43 0.41 24.91
CA PRO A 620 19.13 -0.56 24.08
C PRO A 620 20.46 -1.03 24.68
N ASP A 621 21.20 -0.13 25.37
CA ASP A 621 22.45 -0.49 26.04
C ASP A 621 22.33 -1.48 27.21
N GLU A 622 21.13 -1.65 27.75
CA GLU A 622 20.84 -2.58 28.83
C GLU A 622 20.45 -3.99 28.33
N TYR A 623 20.35 -4.17 27.01
CA TYR A 623 20.19 -5.46 26.36
C TYR A 623 21.55 -6.04 25.92
N PRO A 624 21.66 -7.36 25.69
CA PRO A 624 22.83 -7.95 25.05
C PRO A 624 23.09 -7.33 23.67
N ASP A 625 24.32 -7.43 23.17
CA ASP A 625 24.67 -6.95 21.83
C ASP A 625 23.80 -7.63 20.78
N PHE A 626 23.41 -6.87 19.75
CA PHE A 626 22.58 -7.33 18.62
C PHE A 626 21.11 -7.65 18.96
N ALA A 627 20.62 -7.35 20.15
CA ALA A 627 19.19 -7.52 20.49
C ALA A 627 18.25 -6.74 19.56
N PHE A 628 18.66 -5.56 19.08
CA PHE A 628 17.93 -4.75 18.12
C PHE A 628 18.70 -4.73 16.81
N SER A 629 18.60 -5.80 16.03
CA SER A 629 19.41 -5.91 14.81
C SER A 629 18.77 -6.76 13.74
N TRP A 630 19.21 -6.50 12.51
CA TRP A 630 19.04 -7.40 11.38
C TRP A 630 19.44 -8.86 11.70
N LEU A 631 20.45 -9.07 12.56
CA LEU A 631 20.97 -10.40 12.89
C LEU A 631 20.03 -11.22 13.79
N GLN A 632 18.88 -10.67 14.21
CA GLN A 632 17.81 -11.44 14.84
C GLN A 632 16.92 -12.19 13.83
N GLY A 633 17.09 -11.94 12.53
CA GLY A 633 16.29 -12.60 11.49
C GLY A 633 14.88 -12.02 11.38
N GLY A 634 13.93 -12.83 10.92
CA GLY A 634 12.56 -12.38 10.62
C GLY A 634 12.38 -11.87 9.19
N TYR A 635 11.14 -11.54 8.86
CA TYR A 635 10.75 -11.12 7.50
C TYR A 635 11.44 -9.82 7.09
N GLU A 636 11.52 -8.86 8.00
CA GLU A 636 12.15 -7.55 7.86
C GLU A 636 13.64 -7.71 7.51
N ALA A 637 14.37 -8.57 8.24
CA ALA A 637 15.76 -8.86 7.92
C ALA A 637 15.88 -9.58 6.56
N GLY A 638 15.01 -10.55 6.31
CA GLY A 638 15.08 -11.37 5.11
C GLY A 638 14.87 -10.63 3.80
N LEU A 639 14.14 -9.52 3.82
CA LEU A 639 13.92 -8.66 2.65
C LEU A 639 14.81 -7.40 2.60
N SER A 640 15.93 -7.38 3.32
CA SER A 640 16.97 -6.35 3.13
C SER A 640 18.00 -6.81 2.09
N VAL A 641 17.96 -6.21 0.89
CA VAL A 641 18.75 -6.63 -0.29
C VAL A 641 20.25 -6.72 -0.01
N TRP A 642 20.75 -5.79 0.80
CA TRP A 642 22.19 -5.64 1.04
C TRP A 642 22.63 -6.17 2.41
N GLY A 643 21.75 -6.84 3.15
CA GLY A 643 22.09 -7.54 4.37
C GLY A 643 22.42 -6.66 5.57
N TRP A 644 23.09 -7.28 6.54
CA TRP A 644 23.17 -6.76 7.91
C TRP A 644 23.92 -5.43 8.10
N LYS A 645 24.83 -5.02 7.21
CA LYS A 645 25.51 -3.71 7.28
C LYS A 645 24.71 -2.56 6.64
N PHE A 646 23.59 -2.85 6.00
CA PHE A 646 22.92 -1.88 5.14
C PHE A 646 22.26 -0.73 5.90
N GLY A 647 21.68 -0.98 7.08
CA GLY A 647 21.11 0.08 7.91
C GLY A 647 22.15 1.11 8.34
N ASP A 648 23.32 0.66 8.83
CA ASP A 648 24.42 1.56 9.22
C ASP A 648 24.95 2.34 8.02
N PHE A 649 25.02 1.70 6.84
CA PHE A 649 25.34 2.41 5.60
C PHE A 649 24.34 3.55 5.32
N MET A 650 23.03 3.29 5.46
CA MET A 650 21.99 4.31 5.27
C MET A 650 22.07 5.45 6.29
N VAL A 651 22.41 5.15 7.55
CA VAL A 651 22.64 6.17 8.58
C VAL A 651 23.75 7.12 8.18
N GLU A 652 24.89 6.61 7.70
CA GLU A 652 25.99 7.47 7.26
C GLU A 652 25.61 8.33 6.04
N ARG A 653 24.85 7.79 5.08
CA ARG A 653 24.33 8.58 3.94
C ARG A 653 23.32 9.65 4.38
N ALA A 654 22.47 9.34 5.37
CA ALA A 654 21.59 10.32 5.99
C ALA A 654 22.40 11.44 6.66
N MET A 655 23.50 11.11 7.34
CA MET A 655 24.35 12.09 8.01
C MET A 655 25.14 12.97 7.03
N GLU A 656 25.49 12.48 5.84
CA GLU A 656 26.01 13.31 4.75
C GLU A 656 24.96 14.33 4.29
N ALA A 657 23.71 13.89 4.11
CA ALA A 657 22.60 14.78 3.75
C ALA A 657 22.30 15.83 4.84
N VAL A 658 22.24 15.41 6.11
CA VAL A 658 22.02 16.31 7.26
C VAL A 658 23.19 17.29 7.43
N GLY A 659 24.43 16.84 7.24
CA GLY A 659 25.60 17.71 7.30
C GLY A 659 25.55 18.82 6.25
N THR A 660 25.22 18.46 5.00
CA THR A 660 25.04 19.43 3.90
C THR A 660 23.89 20.39 4.18
N PHE A 661 22.78 19.86 4.68
CA PHE A 661 21.66 20.67 5.14
C PHE A 661 22.05 21.65 6.26
N ALA A 662 22.88 21.22 7.22
CA ALA A 662 23.38 22.05 8.31
C ALA A 662 24.46 23.07 7.87
N GLY A 663 24.90 23.02 6.60
CA GLY A 663 25.98 23.85 6.10
C GLY A 663 27.37 23.45 6.63
N ALA A 664 27.52 22.20 7.07
CA ALA A 664 28.81 21.64 7.45
C ALA A 664 29.68 21.38 6.20
N ASP A 665 31.00 21.33 6.41
CA ASP A 665 31.94 20.84 5.41
C ASP A 665 31.90 19.31 5.42
N VAL A 666 31.14 18.72 4.50
CA VAL A 666 30.91 17.27 4.42
C VAL A 666 31.92 16.65 3.46
N GLU A 667 32.73 15.73 3.99
CA GLU A 667 33.52 14.81 3.17
C GLU A 667 32.62 13.65 2.74
N TYR A 668 32.12 13.71 1.51
CA TYR A 668 31.30 12.63 0.97
C TYR A 668 32.12 11.36 0.75
N ALA A 669 31.59 10.22 1.18
CA ALA A 669 32.25 8.93 0.99
C ALA A 669 32.38 8.52 -0.49
N PHE A 670 31.48 9.02 -1.35
CA PHE A 670 31.38 8.62 -2.76
C PHE A 670 31.19 9.83 -3.68
N ASN A 671 31.52 9.62 -4.96
CA ASN A 671 31.25 10.61 -6.00
C ASN A 671 29.74 10.84 -6.16
N PRO A 672 29.31 12.07 -6.48
CA PRO A 672 27.92 12.33 -6.85
C PRO A 672 27.50 11.46 -8.03
N ILE A 673 26.30 10.89 -7.93
CA ILE A 673 25.69 10.09 -8.99
C ILE A 673 24.49 10.80 -9.62
N PHE A 674 24.13 10.38 -10.84
CA PHE A 674 22.95 10.90 -11.51
C PHE A 674 21.65 10.45 -10.83
N PRO A 675 20.57 11.25 -10.95
CA PRO A 675 19.22 10.77 -10.73
C PRO A 675 18.91 9.52 -11.57
N SER A 676 18.05 8.64 -11.07
CA SER A 676 17.78 7.35 -11.71
C SER A 676 16.89 7.54 -12.93
N GLN A 677 17.32 7.02 -14.07
CA GLN A 677 16.60 7.05 -15.34
C GLN A 677 16.68 5.66 -15.98
N PHE A 678 15.65 5.26 -16.71
CA PHE A 678 15.62 4.03 -17.50
C PHE A 678 15.31 4.36 -18.96
N SER A 679 15.83 3.57 -19.89
CA SER A 679 15.47 3.71 -21.30
C SER A 679 13.99 3.34 -21.49
N PRO A 680 13.24 4.09 -22.31
CA PRO A 680 11.89 3.69 -22.67
C PRO A 680 11.87 2.29 -23.30
N VAL A 681 11.00 1.42 -22.80
CA VAL A 681 10.84 0.07 -23.33
C VAL A 681 9.67 0.05 -24.31
N GLU A 682 9.93 -0.31 -25.58
CA GLU A 682 8.86 -0.53 -26.54
C GLU A 682 8.11 -1.83 -26.21
N GLN A 683 6.82 -1.71 -25.92
CA GLN A 683 5.94 -2.81 -25.56
C GLN A 683 4.62 -2.69 -26.35
N PRO A 684 3.90 -3.81 -26.56
CA PRO A 684 2.54 -3.75 -27.07
C PRO A 684 1.68 -2.87 -26.16
N LYS A 685 0.82 -2.05 -26.77
CA LYS A 685 -0.16 -1.26 -26.01
C LYS A 685 -1.12 -2.17 -25.25
N PHE A 686 -1.64 -1.67 -24.13
CA PHE A 686 -2.70 -2.34 -23.38
C PHE A 686 -3.89 -2.65 -24.28
N PRO A 687 -4.35 -3.91 -24.32
CA PRO A 687 -5.51 -4.27 -25.12
C PRO A 687 -6.77 -3.61 -24.55
N VAL A 688 -7.55 -3.00 -25.44
CA VAL A 688 -8.87 -2.42 -25.14
C VAL A 688 -9.85 -2.96 -26.17
N ASP A 689 -10.77 -3.80 -25.73
CA ASP A 689 -11.71 -4.47 -26.64
C ASP A 689 -12.89 -3.56 -27.02
N THR A 690 -13.34 -3.66 -28.26
CA THR A 690 -14.55 -2.95 -28.70
C THR A 690 -15.79 -3.56 -28.04
N SER A 691 -16.69 -2.71 -27.54
CA SER A 691 -17.96 -3.14 -26.97
C SER A 691 -19.11 -2.98 -27.97
N ASN A 692 -20.11 -3.85 -27.89
CA ASN A 692 -21.31 -3.73 -28.73
C ASN A 692 -22.13 -2.51 -28.29
N ALA A 693 -22.09 -1.44 -29.09
CA ALA A 693 -22.80 -0.19 -28.83
C ALA A 693 -24.32 -0.36 -28.61
N ALA A 694 -24.94 -1.43 -29.13
CA ALA A 694 -26.36 -1.71 -28.93
C ALA A 694 -26.66 -2.41 -27.59
N GLN A 695 -25.64 -2.85 -26.85
CA GLN A 695 -25.77 -3.50 -25.54
C GLN A 695 -25.25 -2.61 -24.41
N VAL A 696 -24.22 -1.80 -24.66
CA VAL A 696 -23.69 -0.85 -23.67
C VAL A 696 -24.80 0.04 -23.12
N GLY A 697 -24.85 0.15 -21.81
CA GLY A 697 -25.87 0.87 -21.04
C GLY A 697 -27.12 0.06 -20.69
N THR A 698 -27.21 -1.21 -21.11
CA THR A 698 -28.32 -2.09 -20.74
C THR A 698 -28.23 -2.46 -19.26
N VAL A 699 -29.29 -2.17 -18.49
CA VAL A 699 -29.38 -2.63 -17.09
C VAL A 699 -29.60 -4.13 -17.05
N VAL A 700 -28.77 -4.83 -16.26
CA VAL A 700 -28.80 -6.28 -16.08
C VAL A 700 -29.50 -6.65 -14.76
N THR A 701 -29.18 -5.93 -13.68
CA THR A 701 -29.81 -6.12 -12.37
C THR A 701 -30.28 -4.76 -11.86
N GLN A 702 -31.59 -4.61 -11.62
CA GLN A 702 -32.15 -3.44 -10.95
C GLN A 702 -32.01 -3.55 -9.43
N PRO A 703 -31.89 -2.43 -8.69
CA PRO A 703 -32.08 -2.45 -7.25
C PRO A 703 -33.51 -2.88 -6.90
N PRO A 704 -33.76 -3.47 -5.72
CA PRO A 704 -35.11 -3.71 -5.24
C PRO A 704 -35.91 -2.40 -5.16
N ALA A 705 -37.23 -2.46 -5.40
CA ALA A 705 -38.08 -1.26 -5.34
C ALA A 705 -38.12 -0.61 -3.95
N THR A 706 -37.89 -1.41 -2.91
CA THR A 706 -37.78 -0.97 -1.52
C THR A 706 -36.55 -1.62 -0.91
N VAL A 707 -35.73 -0.83 -0.22
CA VAL A 707 -34.48 -1.25 0.41
C VAL A 707 -34.53 -0.78 1.86
N ALA A 708 -34.56 -1.72 2.81
CA ALA A 708 -34.38 -1.34 4.20
C ALA A 708 -32.93 -0.88 4.43
N ARG A 709 -32.73 0.06 5.36
CA ARG A 709 -31.39 0.37 5.86
C ARG A 709 -30.66 -0.90 6.29
N MET A 710 -29.33 -0.85 6.33
CA MET A 710 -28.49 -1.99 6.73
C MET A 710 -28.57 -3.22 5.80
N THR A 711 -29.34 -3.14 4.71
CA THR A 711 -29.44 -4.20 3.72
C THR A 711 -28.56 -3.88 2.51
N PRO A 712 -27.54 -4.70 2.22
CA PRO A 712 -26.74 -4.51 1.03
C PRO A 712 -27.53 -4.89 -0.24
N ILE A 713 -27.30 -4.16 -1.34
CA ILE A 713 -27.92 -4.43 -2.65
C ILE A 713 -26.89 -4.32 -3.77
N GLU A 714 -27.28 -4.82 -4.95
CA GLU A 714 -26.51 -4.69 -6.17
C GLU A 714 -27.31 -3.97 -7.27
N PHE A 715 -26.59 -3.21 -8.08
CA PHE A 715 -27.07 -2.70 -9.36
C PHE A 715 -26.03 -3.05 -10.43
N ALA A 716 -26.48 -3.61 -11.56
CA ALA A 716 -25.58 -4.10 -12.60
C ALA A 716 -26.02 -3.65 -14.00
N TRP A 717 -25.07 -3.36 -14.87
CA TRP A 717 -25.30 -2.95 -16.25
C TRP A 717 -24.19 -3.47 -17.17
N VAL A 718 -24.49 -3.52 -18.47
CA VAL A 718 -23.47 -3.75 -19.51
C VAL A 718 -22.71 -2.44 -19.74
N GLY A 719 -21.39 -2.46 -19.54
CA GLY A 719 -20.51 -1.32 -19.76
C GLY A 719 -19.45 -1.58 -20.82
N GLY A 720 -18.41 -0.77 -20.81
CA GLY A 720 -17.26 -0.91 -21.66
C GLY A 720 -16.20 -1.83 -21.08
N ASP A 721 -15.22 -2.10 -21.94
CA ASP A 721 -13.94 -2.68 -21.57
C ASP A 721 -13.25 -1.91 -20.42
N PRO A 722 -12.62 -2.58 -19.45
CA PRO A 722 -11.90 -1.93 -18.34
C PRO A 722 -10.90 -0.83 -18.74
N GLY A 723 -10.19 -0.99 -19.85
CA GLY A 723 -9.30 0.03 -20.40
C GLY A 723 -10.07 1.23 -21.00
N ALA A 724 -11.25 0.99 -21.57
CA ALA A 724 -12.13 2.07 -22.03
C ALA A 724 -12.77 2.82 -20.84
N GLU A 725 -13.07 2.13 -19.75
CA GLU A 725 -13.74 2.63 -18.55
C GLU A 725 -12.83 3.39 -17.57
N MET A 726 -11.54 3.50 -17.88
CA MET A 726 -10.62 4.35 -17.12
C MET A 726 -11.15 5.80 -16.99
N PRO A 727 -10.85 6.53 -15.91
CA PRO A 727 -9.99 6.13 -14.80
C PRO A 727 -10.68 5.17 -13.81
N GLN A 728 -10.03 4.02 -13.56
CA GLN A 728 -10.33 2.94 -12.62
C GLN A 728 -11.61 2.14 -12.94
N ALA A 729 -12.77 2.81 -12.96
CA ALA A 729 -14.09 2.21 -13.14
C ALA A 729 -15.09 3.25 -13.65
N PRO A 730 -16.26 2.85 -14.18
CA PRO A 730 -17.37 3.77 -14.42
C PRO A 730 -17.71 4.52 -13.12
N LYS A 731 -18.01 5.81 -13.22
CA LYS A 731 -18.41 6.61 -12.06
C LYS A 731 -19.87 6.33 -11.75
N VAL A 732 -20.14 5.83 -10.54
CA VAL A 732 -21.50 5.59 -10.04
C VAL A 732 -21.80 6.64 -8.96
N ALA A 733 -22.91 7.35 -9.11
CA ALA A 733 -23.41 8.34 -8.15
C ALA A 733 -24.78 7.91 -7.60
N LEU A 734 -25.02 8.17 -6.32
CA LEU A 734 -26.36 8.04 -5.73
C LEU A 734 -27.05 9.41 -5.78
N LYS A 735 -28.30 9.44 -6.26
CA LYS A 735 -29.12 10.65 -6.27
C LYS A 735 -30.39 10.46 -5.46
N LYS A 736 -30.80 11.49 -4.74
CA LYS A 736 -32.04 11.53 -3.95
C LYS A 736 -33.11 12.32 -4.68
N LYS A 737 -34.35 11.86 -4.62
CA LYS A 737 -35.50 12.59 -5.14
C LYS A 737 -35.85 13.77 -4.23
N VAL A 738 -35.78 14.98 -4.77
CA VAL A 738 -36.17 16.24 -4.12
C VAL A 738 -37.25 16.90 -4.98
N GLY A 739 -38.49 16.88 -4.49
CA GLY A 739 -39.65 17.30 -5.30
C GLY A 739 -39.87 16.38 -6.51
N ALA A 740 -39.71 16.94 -7.72
CA ALA A 740 -39.87 16.20 -8.98
C ALA A 740 -38.54 15.70 -9.57
N GLU A 741 -37.41 16.21 -9.07
CA GLU A 741 -36.08 15.97 -9.63
C GLU A 741 -35.27 15.03 -8.74
N PHE A 742 -34.20 14.46 -9.31
CA PHE A 742 -33.19 13.73 -8.53
C PHE A 742 -31.91 14.55 -8.48
N GLU A 743 -31.49 14.88 -7.27
CA GLU A 743 -30.33 15.70 -6.99
C GLU A 743 -29.18 14.83 -6.44
N PRO A 744 -27.91 15.12 -6.78
CA PRO A 744 -26.75 14.49 -6.14
C PRO A 744 -26.76 14.74 -4.63
N ILE A 745 -26.35 13.74 -3.85
CA ILE A 745 -26.14 13.89 -2.41
C ILE A 745 -24.64 13.89 -2.07
N THR A 746 -24.32 14.28 -0.84
CA THR A 746 -22.96 14.28 -0.30
C THR A 746 -22.80 13.22 0.78
N SER A 747 -21.59 12.66 0.89
CA SER A 747 -21.19 11.79 2.00
C SER A 747 -20.92 12.60 3.28
N LEU A 748 -20.62 11.89 4.38
CA LEU A 748 -20.35 12.50 5.70
C LEU A 748 -19.10 13.40 5.71
N ASN A 749 -18.13 13.17 4.83
CA ASN A 749 -16.98 14.06 4.60
C ASN A 749 -17.27 15.17 3.57
N LEU A 750 -18.55 15.39 3.22
CA LEU A 750 -19.04 16.43 2.31
C LEU A 750 -18.54 16.32 0.85
N ARG A 751 -18.02 15.16 0.46
CA ARG A 751 -17.69 14.84 -0.94
C ARG A 751 -18.94 14.37 -1.70
N PRO A 752 -18.96 14.42 -3.04
CA PRO A 752 -20.02 13.80 -3.83
C PRO A 752 -20.17 12.31 -3.51
N TYR A 753 -21.40 11.87 -3.23
CA TYR A 753 -21.69 10.48 -2.87
C TYR A 753 -21.60 9.57 -4.10
N THR A 754 -20.44 8.94 -4.27
CA THR A 754 -20.08 8.15 -5.45
C THR A 754 -19.25 6.92 -5.07
N ASN A 755 -19.03 6.01 -6.03
CA ASN A 755 -18.09 4.90 -5.90
C ASN A 755 -16.61 5.29 -5.81
N ARG A 756 -16.31 6.59 -5.69
CA ARG A 756 -14.98 7.08 -5.33
C ARG A 756 -14.81 7.20 -3.81
N GLN A 757 -15.83 6.87 -3.03
CA GLN A 757 -15.80 6.77 -1.57
C GLN A 757 -15.95 5.31 -1.15
N ALA A 758 -15.47 4.97 0.05
CA ALA A 758 -15.60 3.65 0.67
C ALA A 758 -17.05 3.36 1.14
N THR A 759 -18.00 3.56 0.24
CA THR A 759 -19.45 3.35 0.45
C THR A 759 -20.07 2.52 -0.67
N MET A 760 -19.37 2.38 -1.80
CA MET A 760 -19.79 1.54 -2.92
C MET A 760 -18.59 0.78 -3.46
N LEU A 761 -18.66 -0.54 -3.44
CA LEU A 761 -17.67 -1.40 -4.08
C LEU A 761 -18.09 -1.61 -5.54
N THR A 762 -17.16 -1.42 -6.48
CA THR A 762 -17.42 -1.60 -7.92
C THR A 762 -16.57 -2.73 -8.46
N ARG A 763 -17.18 -3.62 -9.25
CA ARG A 763 -16.48 -4.78 -9.80
C ARG A 763 -16.95 -5.12 -11.21
N MET A 764 -16.16 -5.94 -11.86
CA MET A 764 -16.43 -6.43 -13.22
C MET A 764 -16.96 -7.85 -13.16
N ARG A 765 -17.88 -8.17 -14.06
CA ARG A 765 -18.43 -9.50 -14.30
C ARG A 765 -18.32 -9.80 -15.78
N ASN A 766 -17.86 -11.00 -16.14
CA ASN A 766 -17.82 -11.40 -17.54
C ASN A 766 -19.05 -12.26 -17.85
N ASN A 767 -19.89 -11.82 -18.78
CA ASN A 767 -21.09 -12.53 -19.19
C ASN A 767 -21.12 -12.73 -20.70
N GLY A 768 -20.53 -13.84 -21.15
CA GLY A 768 -20.37 -14.14 -22.57
C GLY A 768 -19.39 -13.18 -23.23
N ASP A 769 -19.89 -12.36 -24.16
CA ASP A 769 -19.07 -11.42 -24.94
C ASP A 769 -19.12 -9.98 -24.39
N ASN A 770 -19.87 -9.73 -23.31
CA ASN A 770 -20.09 -8.39 -22.75
C ASN A 770 -19.34 -8.19 -21.43
N TRP A 771 -18.80 -6.97 -21.26
CA TRP A 771 -18.34 -6.47 -19.97
C TRP A 771 -19.53 -5.99 -19.15
N GLU A 772 -19.80 -6.65 -18.03
CA GLU A 772 -20.79 -6.21 -17.07
C GLU A 772 -20.11 -5.58 -15.87
N TRP A 773 -20.72 -4.52 -15.35
CA TRP A 773 -20.25 -3.78 -14.19
C TRP A 773 -21.30 -3.89 -13.10
N VAL A 774 -20.85 -4.06 -11.86
CA VAL A 774 -21.71 -4.19 -10.69
C VAL A 774 -21.25 -3.19 -9.65
N VAL A 775 -22.20 -2.45 -9.08
CA VAL A 775 -22.00 -1.69 -7.85
C VAL A 775 -22.68 -2.44 -6.69
N TYR A 776 -21.93 -2.68 -5.62
CA TYR A 776 -22.40 -3.20 -4.34
C TYR A 776 -22.52 -2.02 -3.38
N TRP A 777 -23.71 -1.76 -2.86
CA TRP A 777 -23.98 -0.62 -2.00
C TRP A 777 -24.68 -1.03 -0.72
N GLU A 778 -24.25 -0.41 0.38
CA GLU A 778 -24.86 -0.56 1.69
C GLU A 778 -24.73 0.76 2.46
N GLU A 779 -25.78 1.10 3.20
CA GLU A 779 -25.78 2.19 4.17
C GLU A 779 -26.37 1.77 5.53
N ILE A 780 -26.04 2.54 6.56
CA ILE A 780 -26.26 2.19 7.97
C ILE A 780 -27.60 2.75 8.53
N GLN A 781 -27.85 2.52 9.82
CA GLN A 781 -29.13 2.75 10.52
C GLN A 781 -29.66 4.19 10.47
N ASN A 782 -28.80 5.19 10.26
CA ASN A 782 -29.18 6.61 10.28
C ASN A 782 -29.22 7.26 8.88
N PHE A 783 -28.99 6.48 7.81
CA PHE A 783 -29.03 7.02 6.45
C PHE A 783 -30.42 7.58 6.10
N GLU A 784 -30.48 8.73 5.44
CA GLU A 784 -31.74 9.46 5.29
C GLU A 784 -32.77 8.67 4.44
N LEU A 785 -34.01 8.58 4.90
CA LEU A 785 -35.08 7.91 4.15
C LEU A 785 -35.45 8.69 2.89
N GLY A 786 -36.04 7.99 1.92
CA GLY A 786 -36.59 8.61 0.71
C GLY A 786 -36.38 7.79 -0.54
N THR A 787 -36.69 8.38 -1.70
CA THR A 787 -36.52 7.74 -3.00
C THR A 787 -35.15 8.08 -3.59
N TYR A 788 -34.41 7.06 -4.00
CA TYR A 788 -33.08 7.16 -4.57
C TYR A 788 -32.98 6.46 -5.93
N ARG A 789 -31.90 6.75 -6.66
CA ARG A 789 -31.48 6.00 -7.86
C ARG A 789 -29.98 6.09 -8.06
N PHE A 790 -29.40 5.09 -8.72
CA PHE A 790 -28.03 5.16 -9.22
C PHE A 790 -27.98 5.85 -10.58
N GLU A 791 -26.94 6.64 -10.79
CA GLU A 791 -26.57 7.21 -12.09
C GLU A 791 -25.13 6.83 -12.41
N VAL A 792 -24.91 6.29 -13.61
CA VAL A 792 -23.61 5.82 -14.08
C VAL A 792 -23.15 6.69 -15.23
N GLU A 793 -21.88 7.09 -15.17
CA GLU A 793 -21.12 7.71 -16.26
C GLU A 793 -19.95 6.78 -16.61
N GLY A 794 -19.97 6.22 -17.82
CA GLY A 794 -18.95 5.28 -18.29
C GLY A 794 -18.54 5.54 -19.72
N HIS A 795 -17.58 4.76 -20.20
CA HIS A 795 -17.08 4.82 -21.57
C HIS A 795 -16.84 3.42 -22.13
N TYR A 796 -17.01 3.28 -23.44
CA TYR A 796 -16.72 2.04 -24.15
C TYR A 796 -15.91 2.34 -25.41
N MET A 797 -15.21 1.33 -25.93
CA MET A 797 -14.53 1.44 -27.21
C MET A 797 -15.50 1.05 -28.33
N ASN A 798 -15.78 1.96 -29.26
CA ASN A 798 -16.71 1.67 -30.37
C ASN A 798 -16.02 0.86 -31.49
N ALA A 799 -16.77 0.40 -32.49
CA ALA A 799 -16.24 -0.40 -33.60
C ALA A 799 -15.21 0.33 -34.48
N ALA A 800 -15.09 1.66 -34.37
CA ALA A 800 -14.06 2.46 -35.03
C ALA A 800 -12.80 2.64 -34.17
N GLY A 801 -12.76 2.09 -32.95
CA GLY A 801 -11.65 2.27 -32.02
C GLY A 801 -11.66 3.62 -31.31
N GLU A 802 -12.83 4.25 -31.16
CA GLU A 802 -12.97 5.52 -30.43
C GLU A 802 -13.61 5.30 -29.05
N ARG A 803 -13.00 5.89 -28.02
CA ARG A 803 -13.55 5.90 -26.66
C ARG A 803 -14.79 6.80 -26.59
N THR A 804 -15.95 6.20 -26.42
CA THR A 804 -17.28 6.83 -26.52
C THR A 804 -17.98 6.80 -25.17
N PRO A 805 -18.52 7.93 -24.66
CA PRO A 805 -19.24 7.96 -23.38
C PRO A 805 -20.62 7.32 -23.46
N TYR A 806 -21.12 6.80 -22.33
CA TYR A 806 -22.50 6.37 -22.14
C TYR A 806 -22.99 6.75 -20.73
N GLN A 807 -24.32 6.72 -20.56
CA GLN A 807 -24.96 6.94 -19.25
C GLN A 807 -26.00 5.86 -18.98
N VAL A 808 -26.14 5.48 -17.71
CA VAL A 808 -27.15 4.53 -17.24
C VAL A 808 -27.81 5.09 -15.99
N GLN A 809 -29.11 4.85 -15.84
CA GLN A 809 -29.83 5.12 -14.61
C GLN A 809 -30.52 3.84 -14.15
N SER A 810 -30.46 3.55 -12.85
CA SER A 810 -31.30 2.52 -12.28
C SER A 810 -32.77 2.97 -12.25
N GLU A 811 -33.68 2.01 -12.06
CA GLU A 811 -35.00 2.35 -11.53
C GLU A 811 -34.88 3.04 -10.17
N ALA A 812 -35.90 3.83 -9.84
CA ALA A 812 -35.99 4.47 -8.53
C ALA A 812 -36.37 3.43 -7.47
N PHE A 813 -35.72 3.50 -6.32
CA PHE A 813 -36.00 2.66 -5.17
C PHE A 813 -36.21 3.50 -3.92
N GLU A 814 -37.04 3.01 -3.01
CA GLU A 814 -37.31 3.67 -1.73
C GLU A 814 -36.43 3.08 -0.63
N VAL A 815 -35.63 3.92 0.02
CA VAL A 815 -34.95 3.56 1.27
C VAL A 815 -35.92 3.75 2.42
N VAL A 816 -36.20 2.67 3.13
CA VAL A 816 -37.11 2.62 4.28
C VAL A 816 -36.36 2.25 5.56
N ALA A 817 -36.98 2.57 6.70
CA ALA A 817 -36.46 2.16 7.98
C ALA A 817 -36.44 0.62 8.10
N VAL A 818 -35.49 0.08 8.85
CA VAL A 818 -35.47 -1.36 9.11
C VAL A 818 -36.51 -1.70 10.18
N ASP A 819 -37.09 -2.89 10.13
CA ASP A 819 -38.10 -3.38 11.07
C ASP A 819 -37.61 -4.58 11.91
N ASP A 820 -36.30 -4.78 12.01
CA ASP A 820 -35.64 -5.92 12.62
C ASP A 820 -34.71 -5.57 13.81
N ILE A 821 -34.92 -4.44 14.50
CA ILE A 821 -34.19 -4.12 15.75
C ILE A 821 -34.23 -5.35 16.66
N ALA A 822 -33.05 -5.78 17.11
CA ALA A 822 -32.88 -6.91 18.00
C ALA A 822 -33.34 -6.53 19.41
N VAL A 823 -34.43 -7.17 19.85
CA VAL A 823 -34.99 -7.01 21.19
C VAL A 823 -34.85 -8.35 21.93
N THR A 824 -33.99 -8.38 22.95
CA THR A 824 -33.82 -9.56 23.81
C THR A 824 -34.42 -9.27 25.18
N VAL A 825 -35.37 -10.08 25.62
CA VAL A 825 -35.98 -9.96 26.96
C VAL A 825 -35.36 -11.02 27.88
N ASP A 826 -34.97 -10.61 29.09
CA ASP A 826 -34.35 -11.51 30.07
C ASP A 826 -35.37 -12.55 30.53
N ALA A 827 -35.06 -13.84 30.33
CA ALA A 827 -35.97 -14.95 30.62
C ALA A 827 -36.36 -15.09 32.10
N GLU A 828 -35.54 -14.55 33.02
CA GLU A 828 -35.79 -14.55 34.47
C GLU A 828 -36.36 -13.21 34.97
N SER A 829 -36.97 -12.41 34.11
CA SER A 829 -37.56 -11.11 34.47
C SER A 829 -38.55 -11.24 35.65
N PRO A 830 -38.27 -10.63 36.83
CA PRO A 830 -39.10 -10.77 38.02
C PRO A 830 -40.30 -9.84 37.92
N LEU A 831 -41.38 -10.30 37.26
CA LEU A 831 -42.58 -9.50 37.04
C LEU A 831 -43.08 -8.86 38.36
N PRO A 832 -43.45 -7.55 38.37
CA PRO A 832 -43.74 -6.70 37.21
C PRO A 832 -42.52 -5.93 36.66
N VAL A 833 -41.29 -6.36 36.94
CA VAL A 833 -40.08 -5.79 36.31
C VAL A 833 -39.73 -6.61 35.08
N VAL A 834 -39.58 -5.93 33.94
CA VAL A 834 -39.12 -6.53 32.68
C VAL A 834 -37.79 -5.89 32.30
N ARG A 835 -36.80 -6.72 32.00
CA ARG A 835 -35.47 -6.28 31.59
C ARG A 835 -35.08 -6.89 30.26
N GLY A 836 -34.18 -6.22 29.56
CA GLY A 836 -33.63 -6.76 28.33
C GLY A 836 -32.57 -5.88 27.69
N VAL A 837 -32.15 -6.30 26.50
CA VAL A 837 -31.12 -5.65 25.68
C VAL A 837 -31.73 -5.21 24.36
N LEU A 838 -31.36 -4.01 23.92
CA LEU A 838 -31.74 -3.41 22.64
C LEU A 838 -30.49 -3.22 21.77
N GLY A 839 -30.57 -3.60 20.51
CA GLY A 839 -29.51 -3.35 19.54
C GLY A 839 -29.98 -3.55 18.10
N TYR A 840 -29.17 -3.12 17.13
CA TYR A 840 -29.41 -3.43 15.72
C TYR A 840 -29.07 -4.89 15.43
N ALA A 841 -29.75 -5.51 14.46
CA ALA A 841 -29.46 -6.87 14.04
C ALA A 841 -27.96 -7.03 13.69
N PRO A 842 -27.28 -8.09 14.16
CA PRO A 842 -25.88 -8.33 13.81
C PRO A 842 -25.70 -8.43 12.29
N GLY A 843 -24.67 -7.76 11.78
CA GLY A 843 -24.22 -7.93 10.41
C GLY A 843 -23.43 -9.22 10.21
N THR A 844 -23.18 -9.58 8.96
CA THR A 844 -22.24 -10.65 8.60
C THR A 844 -20.97 -10.04 8.01
N GLN A 845 -19.84 -10.69 8.26
CA GLN A 845 -18.57 -10.30 7.65
C GLN A 845 -18.69 -10.33 6.12
N LEU A 846 -18.03 -9.39 5.45
CA LEU A 846 -17.95 -9.39 3.99
C LEU A 846 -17.21 -10.63 3.50
N SER A 847 -17.88 -11.45 2.70
CA SER A 847 -17.35 -12.64 2.04
C SER A 847 -17.06 -12.37 0.57
N PHE A 848 -16.07 -13.06 0.01
CA PHE A 848 -15.66 -12.98 -1.39
C PHE A 848 -15.99 -14.30 -2.09
N ASP A 849 -17.26 -14.45 -2.47
CA ASP A 849 -17.86 -15.69 -2.98
C ASP A 849 -17.61 -15.89 -4.48
N SER A 850 -16.34 -15.81 -4.86
CA SER A 850 -15.83 -15.84 -6.22
C SER A 850 -16.40 -17.01 -7.03
N THR A 851 -16.85 -16.73 -8.26
CA THR A 851 -17.27 -17.74 -9.24
C THR A 851 -16.49 -17.56 -10.54
N SER A 852 -16.63 -18.48 -11.51
CA SER A 852 -15.99 -18.33 -12.83
C SER A 852 -16.46 -17.08 -13.56
N ASP A 853 -17.75 -16.74 -13.41
CA ASP A 853 -18.42 -15.70 -14.20
C ASP A 853 -18.38 -14.35 -13.47
N ASP A 854 -18.40 -14.37 -12.12
CA ASP A 854 -18.27 -13.21 -11.23
C ASP A 854 -17.17 -13.50 -10.20
N ARG A 855 -15.91 -13.28 -10.59
CA ARG A 855 -14.72 -13.51 -9.75
C ARG A 855 -14.67 -12.55 -8.56
N GLY A 856 -15.14 -11.33 -8.76
CA GLY A 856 -15.21 -10.33 -7.71
C GLY A 856 -16.39 -10.49 -6.77
N LYS A 857 -17.28 -11.47 -6.92
CA LYS A 857 -18.54 -11.50 -6.16
C LYS A 857 -18.34 -11.34 -4.64
N VAL A 858 -19.14 -10.46 -4.05
CA VAL A 858 -19.16 -10.23 -2.60
C VAL A 858 -20.55 -10.48 -2.01
N SER A 859 -20.60 -10.84 -0.72
CA SER A 859 -21.82 -10.93 0.07
C SER A 859 -21.56 -10.53 1.52
N GLY A 860 -22.62 -10.25 2.29
CA GLY A 860 -22.50 -9.76 3.67
C GLY A 860 -22.45 -8.25 3.78
N ASN A 861 -22.01 -7.71 4.91
CA ASN A 861 -22.02 -6.27 5.17
C ASN A 861 -20.64 -5.67 4.91
N TYR A 862 -20.60 -4.63 4.08
CA TYR A 862 -19.42 -3.86 3.73
C TYR A 862 -19.11 -2.76 4.74
N ARG A 863 -20.14 -2.15 5.33
CA ARG A 863 -19.99 -0.96 6.19
C ARG A 863 -19.84 -1.33 7.66
N MET A 864 -18.94 -0.62 8.35
CA MET A 864 -18.86 -0.68 9.81
C MET A 864 -20.16 -0.20 10.45
N ARG A 865 -20.78 -1.02 11.31
CA ARG A 865 -22.02 -0.68 12.04
C ARG A 865 -21.76 0.20 13.25
N HIS A 866 -20.72 -0.12 14.01
CA HIS A 866 -20.33 0.59 15.22
C HIS A 866 -18.82 0.42 15.46
N PRO A 867 -18.09 1.47 15.86
CA PRO A 867 -16.62 1.41 15.99
C PRO A 867 -16.13 0.47 17.11
N LEU A 868 -16.93 0.25 18.15
CA LEU A 868 -16.57 -0.59 19.30
C LEU A 868 -17.24 -1.99 19.30
N VAL A 869 -18.01 -2.32 18.26
CA VAL A 869 -18.77 -3.59 18.19
C VAL A 869 -18.55 -4.26 16.84
N PRO A 870 -18.10 -5.52 16.79
CA PRO A 870 -17.82 -6.20 15.54
C PRO A 870 -19.12 -6.60 14.83
N LEU A 871 -19.10 -6.77 13.51
CA LEU A 871 -20.30 -7.05 12.70
C LEU A 871 -21.13 -8.23 13.24
N GLY A 872 -20.50 -9.30 13.73
CA GLY A 872 -21.18 -10.48 14.27
C GLY A 872 -21.88 -10.29 15.62
N GLN A 873 -21.89 -9.07 16.18
CA GLN A 873 -22.61 -8.72 17.41
C GLN A 873 -23.60 -7.58 17.17
N SER A 874 -24.59 -7.48 18.04
CA SER A 874 -25.63 -6.46 17.95
C SER A 874 -25.05 -5.10 18.34
N ALA A 875 -25.03 -4.15 17.39
CA ALA A 875 -24.63 -2.78 17.69
C ALA A 875 -25.66 -2.13 18.63
N PRO A 876 -25.25 -1.43 19.71
CA PRO A 876 -26.19 -0.85 20.65
C PRO A 876 -27.03 0.24 19.99
N LEU A 877 -28.28 0.40 20.44
CA LEU A 877 -29.02 1.64 20.24
C LEU A 877 -28.55 2.61 21.31
N LEU A 878 -27.70 3.57 21.00
CA LEU A 878 -27.11 4.46 22.00
C LEU A 878 -28.21 5.26 22.72
N ALA A 879 -28.27 5.15 24.06
CA ALA A 879 -29.22 5.89 24.86
C ALA A 879 -29.00 7.41 24.69
N ASP A 880 -30.09 8.17 24.61
CA ASP A 880 -30.12 9.62 24.37
C ASP A 880 -29.67 10.07 22.96
N GLU A 881 -29.17 9.15 22.11
CA GLU A 881 -28.78 9.41 20.72
C GLU A 881 -29.72 8.67 19.75
N ASP A 882 -29.73 7.33 19.81
CA ASP A 882 -30.57 6.48 18.98
C ASP A 882 -31.90 6.15 19.65
N ILE A 883 -31.97 6.08 20.99
CA ILE A 883 -33.17 5.63 21.69
C ILE A 883 -33.43 6.39 23.00
N ASP A 884 -34.70 6.68 23.24
CA ASP A 884 -35.26 7.25 24.48
C ASP A 884 -36.32 6.29 25.04
N PRO A 885 -36.62 6.29 26.35
CA PRO A 885 -37.69 5.46 26.92
C PRO A 885 -39.04 5.52 26.21
N SER A 886 -39.40 6.65 25.59
CA SER A 886 -40.62 6.80 24.80
C SER A 886 -40.63 5.98 23.49
N GLY A 887 -39.45 5.55 23.03
CA GLY A 887 -39.29 4.64 21.91
C GLY A 887 -39.45 3.16 22.29
N VAL A 888 -39.64 2.83 23.57
CA VAL A 888 -39.83 1.45 24.05
C VAL A 888 -41.24 1.28 24.59
N SER A 889 -41.91 0.21 24.20
CA SER A 889 -43.22 -0.18 24.72
C SER A 889 -43.16 -1.60 25.23
N VAL A 890 -43.54 -1.78 26.50
CA VAL A 890 -43.59 -3.08 27.17
C VAL A 890 -45.03 -3.36 27.56
N THR A 891 -45.51 -4.58 27.28
CA THR A 891 -46.83 -5.04 27.70
C THR A 891 -46.76 -6.46 28.24
N ILE A 892 -47.32 -6.69 29.44
CA ILE A 892 -47.49 -8.01 30.04
C ILE A 892 -48.95 -8.40 29.89
N THR A 893 -49.20 -9.55 29.27
CA THR A 893 -50.54 -10.07 29.00
C THR A 893 -50.72 -11.42 29.68
N ASP A 894 -51.76 -11.56 30.49
CA ASP A 894 -52.23 -12.86 30.99
C ASP A 894 -53.14 -13.52 29.94
N SER A 895 -53.00 -14.83 29.75
CA SER A 895 -53.81 -15.70 28.89
C SER A 895 -55.34 -15.67 29.15
N GLY A 896 -55.84 -14.85 30.08
CA GLY A 896 -57.26 -14.78 30.46
C GLY A 896 -57.91 -13.40 30.68
N SER A 897 -57.26 -12.35 31.24
CA SER A 897 -57.98 -11.07 31.51
C SER A 897 -57.19 -9.85 32.04
N GLY A 898 -55.85 -9.86 32.10
CA GLY A 898 -55.06 -8.72 32.62
C GLY A 898 -53.96 -8.24 31.67
N VAL A 899 -53.85 -6.92 31.48
CA VAL A 899 -52.80 -6.24 30.70
C VAL A 899 -52.11 -5.23 31.61
N ILE A 900 -50.80 -5.33 31.80
CA ILE A 900 -49.97 -4.26 32.35
C ILE A 900 -49.21 -3.66 31.18
N SER A 901 -49.49 -2.41 30.85
CA SER A 901 -48.70 -1.62 29.90
C SER A 901 -47.91 -0.59 30.69
N PHE A 902 -46.67 -0.37 30.28
CA PHE A 902 -45.75 0.56 30.92
C PHE A 902 -45.74 1.86 30.13
N ASP A 903 -45.87 2.99 30.81
CA ASP A 903 -45.68 4.29 30.18
C ASP A 903 -44.18 4.59 30.07
N ALA A 904 -43.78 5.55 29.23
CA ALA A 904 -42.38 5.93 29.07
C ALA A 904 -41.70 6.34 30.39
N SER A 905 -42.46 6.87 31.37
CA SER A 905 -41.95 7.21 32.71
C SER A 905 -41.63 5.99 33.58
N ASP A 906 -42.15 4.81 33.22
CA ASP A 906 -41.95 3.55 33.91
C ASP A 906 -40.75 2.77 33.30
N ILE A 907 -40.16 3.30 32.23
CA ILE A 907 -39.08 2.68 31.47
C ILE A 907 -37.80 3.51 31.64
N THR A 908 -36.69 2.82 31.84
CA THR A 908 -35.35 3.38 31.76
C THR A 908 -34.58 2.69 30.65
N VAL A 909 -33.78 3.45 29.92
CA VAL A 909 -32.87 2.94 28.89
C VAL A 909 -31.48 3.47 29.19
N THR A 910 -30.49 2.58 29.23
CA THR A 910 -29.11 2.93 29.56
C THR A 910 -28.14 2.17 28.69
N THR A 911 -27.17 2.87 28.10
CA THR A 911 -26.01 2.25 27.46
C THR A 911 -24.85 2.22 28.44
N ALA A 912 -24.29 1.04 28.67
CA ALA A 912 -23.14 0.85 29.55
C ALA A 912 -22.11 -0.08 28.90
N LEU A 913 -20.84 0.07 29.30
CA LEU A 913 -19.77 -0.83 28.89
C LEU A 913 -19.86 -2.13 29.69
N GLU A 914 -19.96 -3.26 28.99
CA GLU A 914 -20.12 -4.59 29.57
C GLU A 914 -19.11 -5.59 28.98
N ALA A 915 -18.95 -6.72 29.68
CA ALA A 915 -18.20 -7.85 29.14
C ALA A 915 -19.13 -8.73 28.29
N VAL A 916 -18.93 -8.75 26.98
CA VAL A 916 -19.75 -9.51 26.02
C VAL A 916 -18.89 -10.53 25.28
N ASN A 917 -19.26 -11.80 25.35
CA ASN A 917 -18.56 -12.91 24.68
C ASN A 917 -17.03 -12.93 24.92
N GLY A 918 -16.61 -12.59 26.14
CA GLY A 918 -15.19 -12.56 26.52
C GLY A 918 -14.43 -11.28 26.13
N ARG A 919 -15.10 -10.30 25.51
CA ARG A 919 -14.56 -8.96 25.25
C ARG A 919 -15.01 -8.00 26.34
N ALA A 920 -14.08 -7.24 26.91
CA ALA A 920 -14.40 -6.17 27.85
C ALA A 920 -14.85 -4.92 27.08
N ASP A 921 -15.47 -3.98 27.80
CA ASP A 921 -15.77 -2.64 27.33
C ASP A 921 -16.63 -2.56 26.05
N VAL A 922 -17.51 -3.53 25.83
CA VAL A 922 -18.46 -3.52 24.72
C VAL A 922 -19.69 -2.71 25.15
N PRO A 923 -20.11 -1.67 24.40
CA PRO A 923 -21.30 -0.92 24.74
C PRO A 923 -22.56 -1.76 24.51
N VAL A 924 -23.40 -1.87 25.54
CA VAL A 924 -24.67 -2.60 25.55
C VAL A 924 -25.78 -1.68 26.03
N THR A 925 -26.88 -1.61 25.28
CA THR A 925 -28.06 -0.85 25.68
C THR A 925 -29.07 -1.76 26.35
N ARG A 926 -29.40 -1.46 27.59
CA ARG A 926 -30.42 -2.18 28.37
C ARG A 926 -31.66 -1.31 28.57
N PHE A 927 -32.82 -1.95 28.58
CA PHE A 927 -34.04 -1.36 29.09
C PHE A 927 -34.48 -2.06 30.37
N GLU A 928 -35.11 -1.29 31.27
CA GLU A 928 -35.81 -1.79 32.44
C GLU A 928 -37.16 -1.10 32.52
N ALA A 929 -38.23 -1.88 32.53
CA ALA A 929 -39.60 -1.42 32.72
C ALA A 929 -40.11 -1.92 34.08
N GLU A 930 -40.48 -1.01 34.97
CA GLU A 930 -40.99 -1.35 36.31
C GLU A 930 -42.33 -0.64 36.54
N ALA A 931 -43.33 -1.38 37.03
CA ALA A 931 -44.64 -0.83 37.42
C ALA A 931 -44.76 -0.84 38.95
N PRO A 932 -44.38 0.25 39.65
CA PRO A 932 -44.30 0.25 41.10
C PRO A 932 -45.69 0.00 41.73
N GLY A 933 -45.81 -1.12 42.45
CA GLY A 933 -47.05 -1.50 43.16
C GLY A 933 -48.01 -2.40 42.38
N ALA A 934 -47.67 -2.81 41.14
CA ALA A 934 -48.39 -3.87 40.46
C ALA A 934 -48.13 -5.24 41.13
N VAL A 935 -49.19 -6.03 41.33
CA VAL A 935 -49.09 -7.38 41.93
C VAL A 935 -49.39 -8.40 40.84
N ILE A 936 -48.39 -9.19 40.47
CA ILE A 936 -48.52 -10.31 39.54
C ILE A 936 -48.80 -11.57 40.37
N VAL A 937 -49.81 -12.36 39.98
CA VAL A 937 -50.11 -13.64 40.64
C VAL A 937 -49.33 -14.77 39.96
N PRO A 938 -49.12 -15.92 40.62
CA PRO A 938 -48.51 -17.07 39.97
C PRO A 938 -49.26 -17.48 38.69
N GLY A 939 -48.53 -17.65 37.58
CA GLY A 939 -49.11 -17.89 36.26
C GLY A 939 -48.10 -17.71 35.12
N THR A 940 -48.54 -18.02 33.90
CA THR A 940 -47.75 -17.79 32.68
C THR A 940 -48.25 -16.53 31.98
N TYR A 941 -47.32 -15.62 31.71
CA TYR A 941 -47.56 -14.33 31.09
C TYR A 941 -46.82 -14.22 29.77
N GLN A 942 -47.43 -13.53 28.81
CA GLN A 942 -46.79 -13.12 27.57
C GLN A 942 -46.25 -11.70 27.75
N VAL A 943 -44.95 -11.53 27.60
CA VAL A 943 -44.28 -10.23 27.63
C VAL A 943 -43.96 -9.84 26.21
N GLU A 944 -44.58 -8.76 25.74
CA GLU A 944 -44.31 -8.15 24.44
C GLU A 944 -43.51 -6.87 24.65
N VAL A 945 -42.39 -6.75 23.92
CA VAL A 945 -41.56 -5.55 23.90
C VAL A 945 -41.44 -5.10 22.45
N SER A 946 -41.75 -3.84 22.19
CA SER A 946 -41.58 -3.20 20.88
C SER A 946 -40.73 -1.95 21.01
N VAL A 947 -39.92 -1.68 19.99
CA VAL A 947 -38.95 -0.58 19.98
C VAL A 947 -39.11 0.21 18.69
N THR A 948 -38.96 1.53 18.80
CA THR A 948 -38.80 2.47 17.69
C THR A 948 -37.68 3.44 18.04
N ASP A 949 -36.62 3.46 17.23
CA ASP A 949 -35.48 4.36 17.44
C ASP A 949 -35.75 5.79 16.91
N ALA A 950 -34.83 6.71 17.16
CA ALA A 950 -34.89 8.11 16.72
C ALA A 950 -34.92 8.27 15.20
N TRP A 951 -34.48 7.24 14.47
CA TRP A 951 -34.42 7.20 13.01
C TRP A 951 -35.66 6.53 12.38
N GLY A 952 -36.61 6.07 13.20
CA GLY A 952 -37.83 5.38 12.79
C GLY A 952 -37.68 3.90 12.48
N ASN A 953 -36.52 3.29 12.79
CA ASN A 953 -36.33 1.85 12.72
C ASN A 953 -37.12 1.17 13.85
N THR A 954 -37.67 -0.01 13.61
CA THR A 954 -38.52 -0.72 14.57
C THR A 954 -38.04 -2.15 14.83
N GLY A 955 -38.54 -2.76 15.90
CA GLY A 955 -38.37 -4.19 16.16
C GLY A 955 -39.25 -4.61 17.34
N SER A 956 -39.49 -5.91 17.48
CA SER A 956 -40.26 -6.43 18.61
C SER A 956 -39.86 -7.85 18.99
N SER A 957 -40.16 -8.22 20.23
CA SER A 957 -39.97 -9.55 20.77
C SER A 957 -41.11 -9.91 21.70
N THR A 958 -41.47 -11.20 21.70
CA THR A 958 -42.51 -11.74 22.57
C THR A 958 -42.00 -13.00 23.23
N ILE A 959 -42.02 -13.04 24.57
CA ILE A 959 -41.59 -14.20 25.35
C ILE A 959 -42.65 -14.64 26.35
N GLU A 960 -42.61 -15.91 26.75
CA GLU A 960 -43.39 -16.43 27.87
C GLU A 960 -42.56 -16.39 29.16
N VAL A 961 -43.11 -15.80 30.21
CA VAL A 961 -42.52 -15.74 31.55
C VAL A 961 -43.49 -16.42 32.53
N THR A 962 -42.98 -17.37 33.31
CA THR A 962 -43.75 -18.04 34.37
C THR A 962 -43.36 -17.46 35.72
N VAL A 963 -44.37 -17.07 36.51
CA VAL A 963 -44.24 -16.60 37.89
C VAL A 963 -44.76 -17.70 38.81
N ASP A 964 -43.94 -18.11 39.78
CA ASP A 964 -44.23 -19.20 40.73
C ASP A 964 -45.00 -18.75 42.00
#